data_AF-A0A533YSF3-F1
#
_entry.id   AF-A0A533YSF3-F1
#
_cell.length_a   1.000
_cell.length_b   1.000
_cell.length_c   1.000
_cell.angle_alpha   90.00
_cell.angle_beta   90.00
_cell.angle_gamma   90.00
#
_symmetry.space_group_name_H-M   'P 1'
#
loop_
_entity.id
_entity.type
_entity.pdbx_description
1 polymer ?
#
loop_
_entity_poly.entity_id
_entity_poly.type
_entity_poly.pdbx_seq_one_letter_code
_entity_poly.pdbx_strand_id
1 'polypeptide(L)'
;MKTISKAFVFLFVSMLVPTLVFADGPPRHLQGTFHDNLISLNWARPESPASPSFYNIYRNSGEHFPSKIATTHDTAYDDNTVVLHTIYHYAVTAVYRDTAESFPSNIIEVSTGADSTGDTSHVHITFTSEPARTATINTLYQYDANVTTDPAGVKVCFHLDNAPDGMTINDSTGLVQWTPGSPGSFGVSIEARVCDGSEGEAEQEYQLNVFSGPPGGVTGTVLNDSGTALSGVIIKLFGVSQGDFVLRTHTDNAGHYSFTMVNPATYFVRARPEDELYAPQWYNGVSRIENATPVVVPENTTVTVNFTLHRRDSSHVRFTLSGTVMDPGSHPIHGAKVFAVRVDRDTTSGGEFDDHHDGEGDHGDQDGVETDSAGQYVLRLREGTYIVGAMAEGFLPQFWNHKTNPLEADRIHLTGNSTGIDFNLSGRPTGTGVIGGTIRKASDRTGLKSHVLGFLRDGTGHFTGFVAFARSDSSGSYQLNHLPNGSYVVLAKSEDDFVPTFYNSSGGTPSLDSATAVASSGGVVSGIDIYVLPDTTEGLNSVVGVVSSPSPVGGSAPGSSTPIAGAIVTLFNQNGATVGSAISQADGSYLVPGMAPGDYNILFQKPGKTSANAGAYLDYMNGTPTTTTVNAMLSDAGGGSGQVMNIQPQWNLVSLPVTVADAHRNAVFPSATSAAFRYDGSSYVLSDMLDYSSGYWLRFSAAQVFSISGSQRTSQTVTLSPGWNLVGSISTSVGTSAVTTNPAGILSTHFFTYTRGYTTATSIDPGKGYWVKASAGGSLTLNAGGASPKASANSALALSALNSLTIKDAAGNSQTLYFGGQTPTIDANAYQLPPLPPAEAFDIRFSGQGLVQFHPVSVQHGAEYLITLQSAAAPLTVSWSIHSGNAVYSLKDRSGAVSVRMSGNGSIRIASSPGQLVLSAQPGQLPKEFALHQNYPNPFNPSTTIGFDLPVSADVTLKVYNILGQEVASLLTAQHLDAGVQSIQFDASRLASGLYFYRLHAGNYVSVKKMVLLK
;
A
#
# COMPACT_ATOMS: atom_id res chain seq x y z
N MET A 1 22.07 -6.69 -14.83
CA MET A 1 21.47 -7.55 -13.79
C MET A 1 22.33 -7.46 -12.53
N LYS A 2 21.75 -7.10 -11.37
CA LYS A 2 22.35 -6.85 -10.04
C LYS A 2 22.80 -5.41 -9.65
N THR A 3 23.01 -4.46 -10.55
CA THR A 3 23.72 -3.20 -10.17
C THR A 3 22.87 -2.01 -9.75
N ILE A 4 21.58 -1.93 -10.12
CA ILE A 4 20.75 -0.74 -9.85
C ILE A 4 19.75 -0.97 -8.70
N SER A 5 19.37 -2.23 -8.42
CA SER A 5 18.78 -2.63 -7.12
C SER A 5 19.73 -2.27 -5.96
N LYS A 6 21.06 -2.30 -6.22
CA LYS A 6 22.07 -1.80 -5.30
C LYS A 6 22.00 -0.29 -5.12
N ALA A 7 21.67 0.55 -6.09
CA ALA A 7 21.61 2.01 -5.86
C ALA A 7 20.56 2.39 -4.79
N PHE A 8 19.47 1.63 -4.65
CA PHE A 8 18.47 1.81 -3.59
C PHE A 8 18.95 1.29 -2.23
N VAL A 9 19.64 0.14 -2.21
CA VAL A 9 20.35 -0.40 -1.03
C VAL A 9 21.52 0.50 -0.63
N PHE A 10 22.20 1.14 -1.58
CA PHE A 10 23.41 1.93 -1.40
C PHE A 10 23.09 3.40 -1.06
N LEU A 11 21.98 3.97 -1.54
CA LEU A 11 21.41 5.21 -1.00
C LEU A 11 20.98 5.04 0.46
N PHE A 12 20.50 3.85 0.82
CA PHE A 12 20.15 3.52 2.21
C PHE A 12 21.39 3.21 3.05
N VAL A 13 22.39 2.50 2.51
CA VAL A 13 23.69 2.24 3.17
C VAL A 13 24.48 3.55 3.34
N SER A 14 24.40 4.51 2.41
CA SER A 14 25.04 5.83 2.53
C SER A 14 24.33 6.76 3.52
N MET A 15 23.03 6.54 3.80
CA MET A 15 22.28 7.17 4.90
C MET A 15 22.60 6.57 6.28
N LEU A 16 23.31 5.44 6.33
CA LEU A 16 23.40 4.57 7.51
C LEU A 16 24.83 4.39 8.04
N VAL A 17 25.58 5.48 8.17
CA VAL A 17 26.80 5.51 8.99
C VAL A 17 26.83 6.82 9.79
N PRO A 18 26.38 6.83 11.06
CA PRO A 18 27.29 6.75 12.18
C PRO A 18 27.65 5.28 12.35
N THR A 19 28.94 5.04 12.23
CA THR A 19 29.62 3.76 12.40
C THR A 19 29.21 3.10 13.71
N LEU A 20 28.41 2.03 13.66
CA LEU A 20 28.43 0.98 14.68
C LEU A 20 29.12 -0.24 14.07
N VAL A 21 30.43 -0.12 13.90
CA VAL A 21 31.38 -1.24 13.73
C VAL A 21 32.55 -0.93 14.65
N PHE A 22 32.58 -1.68 15.76
CA PHE A 22 33.56 -1.70 16.86
C PHE A 22 34.06 -0.32 17.31
N ALA A 23 33.44 0.20 18.38
CA ALA A 23 34.18 1.08 19.27
C ALA A 23 35.45 0.34 19.68
N ASP A 24 36.58 0.83 19.18
CA ASP A 24 37.85 0.69 19.86
C ASP A 24 37.64 0.88 21.37
N GLY A 25 38.29 0.03 22.19
CA GLY A 25 37.91 -0.17 23.58
C GLY A 25 37.75 1.12 24.40
N PRO A 26 36.93 1.11 25.47
CA PRO A 26 36.71 2.31 26.26
C PRO A 26 38.01 2.85 26.87
N PRO A 27 38.08 4.15 27.20
CA PRO A 27 39.09 4.67 28.12
C PRO A 27 39.12 3.83 29.40
N ARG A 28 40.31 3.50 29.89
CA ARG A 28 40.49 2.60 31.05
C ARG A 28 40.86 3.37 32.31
N HIS A 29 40.59 2.81 33.48
CA HIS A 29 41.05 3.35 34.77
C HIS A 29 40.65 4.82 35.01
N LEU A 30 39.40 5.19 34.75
CA LEU A 30 38.93 6.51 35.15
C LEU A 30 39.01 6.62 36.68
N GLN A 31 39.65 7.68 37.16
CA GLN A 31 39.77 8.05 38.57
C GLN A 31 39.46 9.53 38.73
N GLY A 32 38.89 9.90 39.87
CA GLY A 32 38.47 11.27 40.16
C GLY A 32 38.76 11.63 41.61
N THR A 33 39.32 12.81 41.83
CA THR A 33 39.63 13.32 43.17
C THR A 33 39.10 14.73 43.35
N PHE A 34 38.34 14.96 44.42
CA PHE A 34 37.90 16.31 44.80
C PHE A 34 38.95 17.01 45.65
N HIS A 35 39.37 18.22 45.22
CA HIS A 35 40.23 19.12 46.00
C HIS A 35 40.04 20.55 45.52
N ASP A 36 40.37 21.55 46.35
CA ASP A 36 40.36 22.97 45.96
C ASP A 36 39.06 23.45 45.25
N ASN A 37 37.90 22.89 45.62
CA ASN A 37 36.59 23.13 45.00
C ASN A 37 36.48 22.71 43.51
N LEU A 38 37.30 21.77 43.05
CA LEU A 38 37.19 21.14 41.72
C LEU A 38 37.35 19.62 41.81
N ILE A 39 36.92 18.91 40.77
CA ILE A 39 37.16 17.46 40.61
C ILE A 39 38.17 17.26 39.48
N SER A 40 39.32 16.66 39.80
CA SER A 40 40.32 16.27 38.80
C SER A 40 40.10 14.81 38.37
N LEU A 41 39.92 14.60 37.07
CA LEU A 41 39.72 13.29 36.43
C LEU A 41 40.98 12.86 35.68
N ASN A 42 41.35 11.59 35.78
CA ASN A 42 42.45 10.97 35.02
C ASN A 42 42.05 9.59 34.50
N TRP A 43 42.49 9.22 33.30
CA TRP A 43 42.27 7.90 32.72
C TRP A 43 43.45 7.44 31.85
N ALA A 44 43.45 6.16 31.48
CA ALA A 44 44.35 5.56 30.53
C ALA A 44 43.72 5.46 29.14
N ARG A 45 44.56 5.51 28.10
CA ARG A 45 44.11 5.40 26.70
C ARG A 45 43.49 4.02 26.41
N PRO A 46 42.50 3.94 25.51
CA PRO A 46 41.99 2.70 24.92
C PRO A 46 43.06 1.70 24.50
N GLU A 47 42.75 0.40 24.61
CA GLU A 47 43.59 -0.69 24.10
C GLU A 47 43.23 -0.92 22.63
N SER A 48 43.52 0.10 21.82
CA SER A 48 43.29 0.11 20.38
C SER A 48 44.59 0.42 19.63
N PRO A 49 44.82 -0.21 18.46
CA PRO A 49 45.90 0.18 17.56
C PRO A 49 45.71 1.59 16.96
N ALA A 50 44.50 2.15 16.98
CA ALA A 50 44.21 3.52 16.55
C ALA A 50 44.26 4.50 17.73
N SER A 51 44.82 5.69 17.49
CA SER A 51 44.77 6.77 18.49
C SER A 51 43.43 7.49 18.43
N PRO A 52 42.74 7.70 19.56
CA PRO A 52 41.51 8.49 19.58
C PRO A 52 41.79 9.93 19.17
N SER A 53 40.81 10.52 18.47
CA SER A 53 40.86 11.91 18.05
C SER A 53 40.63 12.84 19.25
N PHE A 54 39.68 12.51 20.13
CA PHE A 54 39.42 13.21 21.40
C PHE A 54 38.60 12.33 22.36
N TYR A 55 38.39 12.80 23.58
CA TYR A 55 37.57 12.17 24.61
C TYR A 55 36.39 13.05 24.98
N ASN A 56 35.22 12.46 25.24
CA ASN A 56 34.08 13.19 25.82
C ASN A 56 33.94 12.84 27.31
N ILE A 57 33.64 13.85 28.12
CA ILE A 57 33.44 13.71 29.57
C ILE A 57 31.96 13.88 29.87
N TYR A 58 31.40 12.91 30.57
CA TYR A 58 30.01 12.87 31.02
C TYR A 58 29.94 13.03 32.53
N ARG A 59 28.93 13.78 33.01
CA ARG A 59 28.66 13.99 34.43
C ARG A 59 27.17 13.93 34.74
N ASN A 60 26.79 13.37 35.90
CA ASN A 60 25.47 13.58 36.51
C ASN A 60 25.56 13.86 38.01
N SER A 61 24.49 14.42 38.59
CA SER A 61 24.31 14.62 40.04
C SER A 61 22.99 14.01 40.59
N GLY A 62 22.56 12.84 40.10
CA GLY A 62 21.36 12.09 40.55
C GLY A 62 21.13 10.77 39.77
N GLU A 63 19.98 10.08 39.92
CA GLU A 63 19.61 8.79 39.28
C GLU A 63 19.25 8.89 37.77
N HIS A 64 19.98 9.69 36.99
CA HIS A 64 19.76 9.83 35.54
C HIS A 64 21.03 9.48 34.73
N PHE A 65 20.90 9.30 33.41
CA PHE A 65 22.05 9.09 32.54
C PHE A 65 22.94 10.35 32.51
N PRO A 66 24.28 10.23 32.65
CA PRO A 66 25.17 11.39 32.69
C PRO A 66 25.19 12.16 31.38
N SER A 67 25.20 13.49 31.48
CA SER A 67 25.19 14.42 30.35
C SER A 67 26.61 14.85 30.01
N LYS A 68 26.91 15.02 28.72
CA LYS A 68 28.22 15.49 28.28
C LYS A 68 28.49 16.91 28.79
N ILE A 69 29.59 17.09 29.52
CA ILE A 69 30.01 18.38 30.07
C ILE A 69 31.20 18.99 29.35
N ALA A 70 32.05 18.15 28.71
CA ALA A 70 33.25 18.62 28.05
C ALA A 70 33.78 17.64 26.99
N THR A 71 34.72 18.14 26.18
CA THR A 71 35.57 17.35 25.28
C THR A 71 37.03 17.74 25.52
N THR A 72 37.95 16.77 25.54
CA THR A 72 39.39 17.02 25.68
C THR A 72 40.20 16.11 24.75
N HIS A 73 41.42 16.52 24.40
CA HIS A 73 42.38 15.65 23.69
C HIS A 73 43.38 14.98 24.64
N ASP A 74 43.39 15.41 25.90
CA ASP A 74 44.25 14.88 26.95
C ASP A 74 43.60 13.71 27.67
N THR A 75 44.38 12.95 28.44
CA THR A 75 43.86 11.84 29.27
C THR A 75 43.55 12.28 30.71
N ALA A 76 43.28 13.57 30.88
CA ALA A 76 42.95 14.22 32.14
C ALA A 76 42.01 15.40 31.91
N TYR A 77 41.18 15.73 32.90
CA TYR A 77 40.24 16.84 32.85
C TYR A 77 39.90 17.36 34.26
N ASP A 78 39.96 18.68 34.46
CA ASP A 78 39.55 19.33 35.72
C ASP A 78 38.15 19.94 35.58
N ASP A 79 37.20 19.45 36.36
CA ASP A 79 35.84 19.99 36.43
C ASP A 79 35.74 21.03 37.57
N ASN A 80 35.80 22.30 37.19
CA ASN A 80 35.65 23.44 38.09
C ASN A 80 34.20 23.95 38.21
N THR A 81 33.23 23.23 37.64
CA THR A 81 31.81 23.62 37.64
C THR A 81 31.00 22.90 38.72
N VAL A 82 31.70 22.25 39.65
CA VAL A 82 31.12 21.42 40.70
C VAL A 82 30.64 22.27 41.88
N VAL A 83 29.52 21.88 42.49
CA VAL A 83 28.95 22.52 43.67
C VAL A 83 29.33 21.69 44.90
N LEU A 84 29.63 22.33 46.03
CA LEU A 84 29.94 21.64 47.30
C LEU A 84 28.75 20.83 47.83
N HIS A 85 29.03 19.74 48.54
CA HIS A 85 28.02 18.81 49.10
C HIS A 85 27.12 18.17 48.03
N THR A 86 27.68 17.86 46.87
CA THR A 86 26.98 17.20 45.77
C THR A 86 27.76 15.96 45.37
N ILE A 87 27.03 14.87 45.12
CA ILE A 87 27.58 13.63 44.59
C ILE A 87 27.54 13.71 43.07
N TYR A 88 28.68 13.48 42.42
CA TYR A 88 28.79 13.47 40.96
C TYR A 88 29.24 12.11 40.44
N HIS A 89 28.56 11.64 39.40
CA HIS A 89 28.93 10.45 38.64
C HIS A 89 29.62 10.86 37.34
N TYR A 90 30.81 10.33 37.07
CA TYR A 90 31.59 10.64 35.85
C TYR A 90 31.83 9.40 35.00
N ALA A 91 31.79 9.60 33.69
CA ALA A 91 32.21 8.62 32.68
C ALA A 91 32.97 9.32 31.54
N VAL A 92 33.89 8.61 30.90
CA VAL A 92 34.67 9.12 29.76
C VAL A 92 34.59 8.16 28.59
N THR A 93 34.36 8.69 27.39
CA THR A 93 34.38 7.94 26.13
C THR A 93 35.51 8.43 25.23
N ALA A 94 35.97 7.59 24.31
CA ALA A 94 36.91 7.93 23.25
C ALA A 94 36.19 8.09 21.91
N VAL A 95 36.57 9.09 21.12
CA VAL A 95 36.02 9.33 19.80
C VAL A 95 37.12 9.20 18.76
N TYR A 96 36.89 8.39 17.73
CA TYR A 96 37.85 8.13 16.66
C TYR A 96 37.39 8.80 15.38
N ARG A 97 38.34 9.06 14.48
CA ARG A 97 38.13 9.85 13.26
C ARG A 97 37.02 9.29 12.36
N ASP A 98 36.79 7.98 12.45
CA ASP A 98 35.90 7.24 11.56
C ASP A 98 34.88 6.33 12.32
N THR A 99 34.79 6.37 13.65
CA THR A 99 33.84 5.55 14.46
C THR A 99 32.86 6.41 15.29
N ALA A 100 31.70 5.84 15.65
CA ALA A 100 30.91 6.36 16.76
C ALA A 100 31.74 6.33 18.06
N GLU A 101 31.35 7.20 18.97
CA GLU A 101 31.86 7.29 20.33
C GLU A 101 31.93 5.93 21.02
N SER A 102 33.04 5.68 21.73
CA SER A 102 33.26 4.40 22.39
C SER A 102 32.24 4.14 23.49
N PHE A 103 32.15 2.89 23.96
CA PHE A 103 31.56 2.63 25.27
C PHE A 103 32.23 3.52 26.34
N PRO A 104 31.50 3.92 27.39
CA PRO A 104 32.07 4.68 28.49
C PRO A 104 33.13 3.85 29.23
N SER A 105 34.06 4.53 29.86
CA SER A 105 34.93 3.98 30.91
C SER A 105 34.10 3.39 32.05
N ASN A 106 34.79 2.85 33.07
CA ASN A 106 34.15 2.70 34.37
C ASN A 106 33.52 4.03 34.82
N ILE A 107 32.35 3.96 35.44
CA ILE A 107 31.73 5.11 36.08
C ILE A 107 32.39 5.27 37.45
N ILE A 108 32.74 6.50 37.80
CA ILE A 108 33.20 6.83 39.15
C ILE A 108 32.24 7.79 39.82
N GLU A 109 32.12 7.66 41.13
CA GLU A 109 31.39 8.60 41.97
C GLU A 109 32.39 9.46 42.75
N VAL A 110 32.15 10.77 42.80
CA VAL A 110 33.00 11.72 43.51
C VAL A 110 32.13 12.71 44.29
N SER A 111 32.29 12.75 45.60
CA SER A 111 31.59 13.68 46.50
C SER A 111 32.40 14.96 46.76
N THR A 112 31.74 16.11 46.69
CA THR A 112 32.35 17.45 46.87
C THR A 112 32.15 18.05 48.27
N GLY A 113 31.89 17.23 49.29
CA GLY A 113 31.80 17.67 50.69
C GLY A 113 31.24 16.61 51.63
N ALA A 114 31.68 16.63 52.89
CA ALA A 114 31.11 15.78 53.93
C ALA A 114 29.68 16.25 54.23
N ASP A 115 28.72 15.35 54.12
CA ASP A 115 27.32 15.65 54.32
C ASP A 115 27.07 16.21 55.74
N SER A 116 26.36 17.34 55.82
CA SER A 116 26.09 18.04 57.09
C SER A 116 25.06 17.32 58.00
N THR A 117 24.79 16.04 57.73
CA THR A 117 23.97 15.14 58.54
C THR A 117 24.77 14.04 59.23
N GLY A 118 26.08 13.89 58.96
CA GLY A 118 26.86 12.79 59.53
C GLY A 118 26.34 11.41 59.10
N ASP A 119 25.78 11.32 57.89
CA ASP A 119 25.37 10.04 57.33
C ASP A 119 26.58 9.31 56.75
N THR A 120 27.09 8.33 57.51
CA THR A 120 28.14 7.41 57.10
C THR A 120 27.55 6.11 56.50
N SER A 121 26.30 6.13 56.02
CA SER A 121 25.60 4.92 55.58
C SER A 121 25.81 4.53 54.12
N HIS A 122 26.31 5.43 53.27
CA HIS A 122 26.60 5.13 51.86
C HIS A 122 28.04 4.62 51.70
N VAL A 123 28.20 3.44 51.09
CA VAL A 123 29.49 2.77 50.91
C VAL A 123 29.92 2.84 49.45
N HIS A 124 31.03 3.53 49.17
CA HIS A 124 31.57 3.56 47.82
C HIS A 124 32.32 2.27 47.52
N ILE A 125 31.94 1.55 46.47
CA ILE A 125 32.58 0.31 46.02
C ILE A 125 33.38 0.60 44.74
N THR A 126 34.61 0.10 44.63
CA THR A 126 35.44 0.28 43.42
C THR A 126 36.17 -1.01 43.06
N PHE A 127 35.98 -1.51 41.84
CA PHE A 127 36.73 -2.66 41.31
C PHE A 127 38.22 -2.33 41.15
N THR A 128 39.07 -3.25 41.60
CA THR A 128 40.55 -3.14 41.56
C THR A 128 41.23 -4.17 40.65
N SER A 129 40.47 -5.15 40.14
CA SER A 129 40.96 -6.19 39.21
C SER A 129 40.38 -6.01 37.82
N GLU A 130 41.05 -6.56 36.81
CA GLU A 130 40.59 -6.56 35.41
C GLU A 130 40.47 -8.00 34.88
N PRO A 131 39.39 -8.34 34.16
CA PRO A 131 39.18 -9.66 33.59
C PRO A 131 40.08 -9.93 32.38
N ALA A 132 40.50 -11.18 32.21
CA ALA A 132 41.04 -11.62 30.93
C ALA A 132 39.94 -11.54 29.86
N ARG A 133 40.21 -10.85 28.75
CA ARG A 133 39.23 -10.58 27.68
C ARG A 133 39.23 -11.64 26.58
N THR A 134 40.00 -12.71 26.78
CA THR A 134 40.10 -13.85 25.87
C THR A 134 39.92 -15.16 26.61
N ALA A 135 39.29 -16.13 25.96
CA ALA A 135 39.13 -17.50 26.44
C ALA A 135 39.21 -18.49 25.27
N THR A 136 39.32 -19.78 25.57
CA THR A 136 39.32 -20.84 24.56
C THR A 136 38.22 -21.83 24.88
N ILE A 137 37.51 -22.32 23.85
CA ILE A 137 36.47 -23.32 24.03
C ILE A 137 36.99 -24.52 24.84
N ASN A 138 36.11 -25.11 25.66
CA ASN A 138 36.41 -26.26 26.52
C ASN A 138 37.55 -26.05 27.54
N THR A 139 38.01 -24.81 27.73
CA THR A 139 39.00 -24.46 28.76
C THR A 139 38.33 -23.66 29.85
N LEU A 140 38.61 -23.97 31.12
CA LEU A 140 38.04 -23.23 32.24
C LEU A 140 38.56 -21.78 32.24
N TYR A 141 37.66 -20.83 32.03
CA TYR A 141 37.87 -19.41 32.28
C TYR A 141 37.64 -19.11 33.75
N GLN A 142 38.58 -18.39 34.38
CA GLN A 142 38.47 -17.93 35.76
C GLN A 142 38.87 -16.47 35.87
N TYR A 143 38.12 -15.71 36.66
CA TYR A 143 38.44 -14.32 36.98
C TYR A 143 38.06 -14.01 38.44
N ASP A 144 39.01 -13.44 39.19
CA ASP A 144 38.80 -13.00 40.57
C ASP A 144 38.44 -11.51 40.59
N ALA A 145 37.14 -11.20 40.70
CA ALA A 145 36.65 -9.84 40.83
C ALA A 145 36.94 -9.30 42.25
N ASN A 146 37.85 -8.33 42.34
CA ASN A 146 38.29 -7.71 43.58
C ASN A 146 37.81 -6.27 43.65
N VAL A 147 37.34 -5.84 44.81
CA VAL A 147 36.86 -4.49 45.08
C VAL A 147 37.52 -3.89 46.31
N THR A 148 37.51 -2.57 46.39
CA THR A 148 37.80 -1.78 47.59
C THR A 148 36.55 -1.01 48.01
N THR A 149 36.43 -0.70 49.30
CA THR A 149 35.30 0.03 49.87
C THR A 149 35.76 1.26 50.63
N ASP A 150 34.96 2.32 50.61
CA ASP A 150 35.09 3.48 51.51
C ASP A 150 33.76 3.68 52.26
N PRO A 151 33.72 3.51 53.60
CA PRO A 151 34.83 3.20 54.50
C PRO A 151 35.39 1.78 54.33
N ALA A 152 36.71 1.64 54.49
CA ALA A 152 37.40 0.36 54.28
C ALA A 152 36.93 -0.76 55.21
N GLY A 153 36.73 -1.96 54.67
CA GLY A 153 36.39 -3.17 55.42
C GLY A 153 34.91 -3.55 55.40
N VAL A 154 34.07 -2.81 54.66
CA VAL A 154 32.69 -3.22 54.39
C VAL A 154 32.64 -4.48 53.53
N LYS A 155 31.76 -5.42 53.87
CA LYS A 155 31.60 -6.69 53.18
C LYS A 155 30.74 -6.53 51.92
N VAL A 156 31.28 -6.94 50.77
CA VAL A 156 30.63 -6.84 49.45
C VAL A 156 30.22 -8.22 48.94
N CYS A 157 29.07 -8.28 48.29
CA CYS A 157 28.46 -9.45 47.65
C CYS A 157 28.41 -9.23 46.14
N PHE A 158 28.63 -10.29 45.36
CA PHE A 158 28.81 -10.20 43.90
C PHE A 158 27.71 -10.94 43.13
N HIS A 159 27.26 -10.34 42.03
CA HIS A 159 26.26 -10.93 41.15
C HIS A 159 26.67 -10.82 39.68
N LEU A 160 26.12 -11.69 38.85
CA LEU A 160 26.26 -11.63 37.39
C LEU A 160 24.93 -11.16 36.83
N ASP A 161 24.92 -9.92 36.35
CA ASP A 161 23.73 -9.27 35.79
C ASP A 161 23.54 -9.66 34.33
N ASN A 162 24.66 -9.81 33.62
CA ASN A 162 24.71 -10.27 32.24
C ASN A 162 25.85 -11.26 32.09
N ALA A 163 25.59 -12.47 31.61
CA ALA A 163 26.62 -13.48 31.40
C ALA A 163 26.18 -14.54 30.37
N PRO A 164 27.12 -15.18 29.66
CA PRO A 164 26.80 -16.30 28.80
C PRO A 164 26.31 -17.53 29.58
N ASP A 165 25.49 -18.36 28.93
CA ASP A 165 24.91 -19.56 29.53
C ASP A 165 25.99 -20.43 30.21
N GLY A 166 25.75 -20.74 31.48
CA GLY A 166 26.62 -21.58 32.31
C GLY A 166 27.80 -20.86 32.98
N MET A 167 27.97 -19.55 32.78
CA MET A 167 28.92 -18.75 33.58
C MET A 167 28.34 -18.53 34.99
N THR A 168 29.19 -18.66 36.01
CA THR A 168 28.80 -18.54 37.42
C THR A 168 29.76 -17.60 38.15
N ILE A 169 29.28 -16.93 39.20
CA ILE A 169 30.09 -16.13 40.12
C ILE A 169 29.85 -16.61 41.56
N ASN A 170 30.91 -16.68 42.35
CA ASN A 170 30.78 -16.87 43.79
C ASN A 170 30.43 -15.53 44.46
N ASP A 171 29.21 -15.45 44.98
CA ASP A 171 28.65 -14.26 45.63
C ASP A 171 29.51 -13.70 46.78
N SER A 172 30.34 -14.53 47.43
CA SER A 172 31.17 -14.11 48.57
C SER A 172 32.63 -13.83 48.25
N THR A 173 33.14 -14.30 47.10
CA THR A 173 34.55 -14.16 46.74
C THR A 173 34.80 -13.44 45.43
N GLY A 174 33.74 -13.14 44.65
CA GLY A 174 33.87 -12.52 43.33
C GLY A 174 34.49 -13.45 42.27
N LEU A 175 34.66 -14.74 42.56
CA LEU A 175 35.27 -15.70 41.63
C LEU A 175 34.27 -16.07 40.54
N VAL A 176 34.54 -15.60 39.32
CA VAL A 176 33.83 -15.96 38.10
C VAL A 176 34.44 -17.24 37.51
N GLN A 177 33.59 -18.20 37.15
CA GLN A 177 33.99 -19.44 36.47
C GLN A 177 33.06 -19.76 35.30
N TRP A 178 33.66 -20.14 34.17
CA TRP A 178 32.92 -20.57 32.98
C TRP A 178 33.74 -21.51 32.11
N THR A 179 33.09 -22.48 31.46
CA THR A 179 33.73 -23.29 30.41
C THR A 179 32.97 -23.09 29.10
N PRO A 180 33.46 -22.24 28.19
CA PRO A 180 32.77 -21.93 26.94
C PRO A 180 32.58 -23.16 26.05
N GLY A 181 31.35 -23.36 25.55
CA GLY A 181 31.02 -24.44 24.61
C GLY A 181 31.15 -24.07 23.13
N SER A 182 31.24 -22.78 22.79
CA SER A 182 31.31 -22.29 21.40
C SER A 182 32.17 -21.02 21.30
N PRO A 183 32.87 -20.80 20.17
CA PRO A 183 33.61 -19.56 19.94
C PRO A 183 32.66 -18.38 19.70
N GLY A 184 33.10 -17.15 20.00
CA GLY A 184 32.27 -15.95 19.85
C GLY A 184 32.68 -14.80 20.78
N SER A 185 32.00 -13.65 20.68
CA SER A 185 32.14 -12.53 21.62
C SER A 185 30.95 -12.53 22.58
N PHE A 186 31.22 -12.49 23.88
CA PHE A 186 30.21 -12.55 24.93
C PHE A 186 30.35 -11.35 25.86
N GLY A 187 29.23 -10.66 26.14
CA GLY A 187 29.20 -9.62 27.16
C GLY A 187 29.09 -10.23 28.55
N VAL A 188 29.80 -9.64 29.51
CA VAL A 188 29.74 -10.00 30.92
C VAL A 188 29.62 -8.72 31.76
N SER A 189 28.63 -8.67 32.65
CA SER A 189 28.44 -7.61 33.65
C SER A 189 28.43 -8.22 35.04
N ILE A 190 29.27 -7.67 35.91
CA ILE A 190 29.39 -8.05 37.32
C ILE A 190 28.92 -6.89 38.17
N GLU A 191 27.92 -7.13 39.02
CA GLU A 191 27.45 -6.20 40.05
C GLU A 191 28.12 -6.53 41.39
N ALA A 192 28.57 -5.52 42.11
CA ALA A 192 29.09 -5.61 43.46
C ALA A 192 28.28 -4.70 44.38
N ARG A 193 27.65 -5.27 45.41
CA ARG A 193 26.77 -4.55 46.35
C ARG A 193 27.10 -4.84 47.80
N VAL A 194 26.72 -3.96 48.72
CA VAL A 194 26.90 -4.24 50.16
C VAL A 194 26.03 -5.43 50.60
N CYS A 195 26.62 -6.41 51.28
CA CYS A 195 25.93 -7.66 51.63
C CYS A 195 24.78 -7.50 52.65
N ASP A 196 24.79 -6.44 53.46
CA ASP A 196 23.79 -6.22 54.52
C ASP A 196 22.58 -5.37 54.07
N GLY A 197 22.54 -4.98 52.79
CA GLY A 197 21.47 -4.18 52.20
C GLY A 197 21.61 -2.67 52.41
N SER A 198 22.74 -2.20 52.92
CA SER A 198 23.09 -0.76 52.92
C SER A 198 23.30 -0.25 51.49
N GLU A 199 23.12 1.06 51.28
CA GLU A 199 23.31 1.68 49.97
C GLU A 199 24.79 1.68 49.58
N GLY A 200 25.08 1.18 48.38
CA GLY A 200 26.43 1.04 47.84
C GLY A 200 26.49 -0.07 46.80
N GLU A 201 26.66 0.31 45.53
CA GLU A 201 26.74 -0.58 44.38
C GLU A 201 27.82 -0.13 43.40
N ALA A 202 28.41 -1.08 42.68
CA ALA A 202 29.33 -0.81 41.58
C ALA A 202 29.20 -1.91 40.52
N GLU A 203 29.36 -1.54 39.25
CA GLU A 203 29.33 -2.47 38.13
C GLU A 203 30.68 -2.55 37.40
N GLN A 204 31.01 -3.74 36.90
CA GLN A 204 32.13 -3.97 35.99
C GLN A 204 31.68 -4.75 34.76
N GLU A 205 31.71 -4.09 33.61
CA GLU A 205 31.34 -4.68 32.31
C GLU A 205 32.56 -4.96 31.43
N TYR A 206 32.54 -6.09 30.71
CA TYR A 206 33.55 -6.44 29.74
C TYR A 206 33.03 -7.35 28.62
N GLN A 207 33.78 -7.41 27.51
CA GLN A 207 33.58 -8.35 26.42
C GLN A 207 34.64 -9.45 26.47
N LEU A 208 34.19 -10.69 26.39
CA LEU A 208 35.03 -11.89 26.39
C LEU A 208 35.00 -12.55 25.02
N ASN A 209 36.16 -12.55 24.34
CA ASN A 209 36.34 -13.21 23.04
C ASN A 209 36.80 -14.67 23.24
N VAL A 210 35.96 -15.62 22.85
CA VAL A 210 36.24 -17.05 22.93
C VAL A 210 36.73 -17.56 21.57
N PHE A 211 37.95 -18.10 21.56
CA PHE A 211 38.57 -18.71 20.39
C PHE A 211 38.35 -20.23 20.36
N SER A 212 38.30 -20.82 19.16
CA SER A 212 38.21 -22.28 18.98
C SER A 212 39.51 -23.02 19.30
N GLY A 213 40.63 -22.30 19.41
CA GLY A 213 41.95 -22.79 19.80
C GLY A 213 42.87 -21.62 20.14
N PRO A 214 44.15 -21.84 20.50
CA PRO A 214 45.11 -20.77 20.71
C PRO A 214 45.22 -19.86 19.46
N PRO A 215 45.06 -18.53 19.60
CA PRO A 215 44.95 -17.65 18.44
C PRO A 215 46.22 -17.67 17.57
N GLY A 216 46.02 -17.61 16.26
CA GLY A 216 47.08 -17.40 15.26
C GLY A 216 47.16 -15.93 14.83
N GLY A 217 47.95 -15.66 13.79
CA GLY A 217 48.11 -14.31 13.24
C GLY A 217 48.12 -14.26 11.71
N VAL A 218 47.89 -13.08 11.15
CA VAL A 218 48.05 -12.79 9.72
C VAL A 218 48.83 -11.49 9.56
N THR A 219 49.87 -11.45 8.74
CA THR A 219 50.64 -10.24 8.47
C THR A 219 50.92 -10.10 6.98
N GLY A 220 51.32 -8.93 6.51
CA GLY A 220 51.79 -8.79 5.14
C GLY A 220 52.11 -7.36 4.76
N THR A 221 52.34 -7.17 3.46
CA THR A 221 52.58 -5.86 2.84
C THR A 221 51.59 -5.57 1.71
N VAL A 222 51.29 -4.29 1.50
CA VAL A 222 50.57 -3.81 0.31
C VAL A 222 51.44 -2.85 -0.49
N LEU A 223 51.66 -3.18 -1.76
CA LEU A 223 52.42 -2.38 -2.71
C LEU A 223 51.52 -1.96 -3.89
N ASN A 224 51.97 -0.98 -4.69
CA ASN A 224 51.38 -0.68 -5.99
C ASN A 224 52.12 -1.36 -7.15
N ASP A 225 51.64 -1.16 -8.39
CA ASP A 225 52.27 -1.66 -9.64
C ASP A 225 53.76 -1.34 -9.79
N SER A 226 54.22 -0.23 -9.21
CA SER A 226 55.63 0.20 -9.25
C SER A 226 56.47 -0.34 -8.09
N GLY A 227 55.88 -1.12 -7.18
CA GLY A 227 56.55 -1.65 -5.99
C GLY A 227 56.64 -0.67 -4.81
N THR A 228 55.92 0.45 -4.86
CA THR A 228 55.86 1.43 -3.77
C THR A 228 54.85 0.99 -2.73
N ALA A 229 55.21 1.09 -1.45
CA ALA A 229 54.31 0.78 -0.34
C ALA A 229 53.09 1.71 -0.28
N LEU A 230 51.93 1.14 0.02
CA LEU A 230 50.67 1.86 0.15
C LEU A 230 50.24 1.91 1.62
N SER A 231 50.15 3.12 2.17
CA SER A 231 49.71 3.41 3.55
C SER A 231 48.19 3.60 3.62
N GLY A 232 47.58 3.29 4.76
CA GLY A 232 46.14 3.47 4.97
C GLY A 232 45.26 2.48 4.18
N VAL A 233 45.84 1.43 3.60
CA VAL A 233 45.07 0.39 2.93
C VAL A 233 44.39 -0.47 3.99
N ILE A 234 43.08 -0.56 3.91
CA ILE A 234 42.24 -1.38 4.80
C ILE A 234 42.41 -2.85 4.40
N ILE A 235 42.86 -3.65 5.34
CA ILE A 235 42.92 -5.11 5.20
C ILE A 235 41.79 -5.72 6.02
N LYS A 236 41.08 -6.69 5.43
CA LYS A 236 39.95 -7.38 6.07
C LYS A 236 40.09 -8.90 5.98
N LEU A 237 39.74 -9.62 7.04
CA LEU A 237 39.53 -11.07 7.04
C LEU A 237 38.04 -11.39 6.97
N PHE A 238 37.70 -12.41 6.19
CA PHE A 238 36.35 -12.92 5.99
C PHE A 238 36.31 -14.42 6.26
N GLY A 239 35.27 -14.92 6.93
CA GLY A 239 35.09 -16.36 7.16
C GLY A 239 34.69 -17.09 5.88
N VAL A 240 35.25 -18.28 5.61
CA VAL A 240 34.98 -19.01 4.34
C VAL A 240 33.61 -19.69 4.26
N SER A 241 32.92 -19.93 5.38
CA SER A 241 31.64 -20.66 5.41
C SER A 241 30.42 -19.79 5.11
N GLN A 242 30.50 -18.47 5.33
CA GLN A 242 29.40 -17.51 5.14
C GLN A 242 29.83 -16.18 4.50
N GLY A 243 31.14 -15.91 4.36
CA GLY A 243 31.65 -14.65 3.83
C GLY A 243 31.58 -13.48 4.83
N ASP A 244 31.33 -13.77 6.11
CA ASP A 244 31.18 -12.75 7.16
C ASP A 244 32.49 -12.04 7.44
N PHE A 245 32.38 -10.74 7.71
CA PHE A 245 33.46 -9.95 8.28
C PHE A 245 33.95 -10.52 9.60
N VAL A 246 35.27 -10.61 9.78
CA VAL A 246 35.87 -11.13 11.00
C VAL A 246 36.69 -10.05 11.69
N LEU A 247 37.70 -9.50 11.02
CA LEU A 247 38.62 -8.50 11.58
C LEU A 247 39.10 -7.56 10.47
N ARG A 248 39.49 -6.33 10.84
CA ARG A 248 40.20 -5.38 9.96
C ARG A 248 41.43 -4.76 10.62
N THR A 249 42.36 -4.30 9.80
CA THR A 249 43.49 -3.44 10.19
C THR A 249 43.82 -2.52 9.02
N HIS A 250 44.69 -1.52 9.22
CA HIS A 250 45.22 -0.69 8.16
C HIS A 250 46.70 -0.98 7.95
N THR A 251 47.20 -0.65 6.75
CA THR A 251 48.65 -0.61 6.52
C THR A 251 49.28 0.63 7.13
N ASP A 252 50.49 0.47 7.67
CA ASP A 252 51.33 1.59 8.11
C ASP A 252 51.97 2.33 6.92
N ASN A 253 52.80 3.33 7.20
CA ASN A 253 53.49 4.12 6.19
C ASN A 253 54.48 3.33 5.31
N ALA A 254 54.88 2.13 5.73
CA ALA A 254 55.71 1.21 4.98
C ALA A 254 54.87 0.10 4.30
N GLY A 255 53.55 0.21 4.35
CA GLY A 255 52.61 -0.72 3.72
C GLY A 255 52.40 -2.01 4.51
N HIS A 256 52.91 -2.11 5.75
CA HIS A 256 52.82 -3.31 6.57
C HIS A 256 51.52 -3.36 7.35
N TYR A 257 50.97 -4.56 7.53
CA TYR A 257 49.81 -4.79 8.38
C TYR A 257 49.95 -6.07 9.20
N SER A 258 49.21 -6.16 10.31
CA SER A 258 49.18 -7.37 11.15
C SER A 258 47.88 -7.54 11.92
N PHE A 259 47.40 -8.78 11.96
CA PHE A 259 46.40 -9.31 12.86
C PHE A 259 47.12 -10.25 13.85
N THR A 260 47.10 -9.91 15.13
CA THR A 260 47.86 -10.61 16.17
C THR A 260 47.05 -11.64 16.94
N MET A 261 45.71 -11.58 16.86
CA MET A 261 44.80 -12.50 17.55
C MET A 261 43.65 -12.93 16.62
N VAL A 262 43.91 -13.93 15.79
CA VAL A 262 42.95 -14.47 14.82
C VAL A 262 42.55 -15.88 15.24
N ASN A 263 41.26 -16.18 15.18
CA ASN A 263 40.79 -17.52 15.50
C ASN A 263 41.38 -18.55 14.51
N PRO A 264 41.87 -19.73 14.96
CA PRO A 264 42.40 -20.73 14.03
C PRO A 264 41.29 -21.26 13.11
N ALA A 265 41.33 -20.87 11.84
CA ALA A 265 40.34 -21.21 10.83
C ALA A 265 40.85 -20.85 9.43
N THR A 266 40.00 -21.04 8.42
CA THR A 266 40.28 -20.61 7.05
C THR A 266 39.53 -19.31 6.76
N TYR A 267 40.22 -18.34 6.15
CA TYR A 267 39.71 -17.00 5.85
C TYR A 267 39.97 -16.59 4.40
N PHE A 268 39.12 -15.72 3.86
CA PHE A 268 39.50 -14.89 2.71
C PHE A 268 40.07 -13.56 3.22
N VAL A 269 41.13 -13.07 2.57
CA VAL A 269 41.77 -11.79 2.93
C VAL A 269 41.65 -10.82 1.77
N ARG A 270 41.30 -9.57 2.07
CA ARG A 270 41.12 -8.51 1.07
C ARG A 270 41.92 -7.26 1.46
N ALA A 271 42.57 -6.64 0.49
CA ALA A 271 43.16 -5.31 0.61
C ALA A 271 42.33 -4.29 -0.16
N ARG A 272 42.03 -3.17 0.49
CA ARG A 272 41.18 -2.12 -0.02
C ARG A 272 41.78 -0.75 0.27
N PRO A 273 42.16 0.03 -0.74
CA PRO A 273 42.65 1.38 -0.55
C PRO A 273 41.50 2.32 -0.18
N GLU A 274 41.77 3.30 0.68
CA GLU A 274 40.80 4.38 1.02
C GLU A 274 40.62 5.36 -0.14
N ASP A 275 41.62 5.50 -1.01
CA ASP A 275 41.50 6.28 -2.24
C ASP A 275 40.96 5.45 -3.42
N GLU A 276 40.22 6.10 -4.32
CA GLU A 276 39.77 5.49 -5.57
C GLU A 276 40.92 5.30 -6.58
N LEU A 277 42.15 5.68 -6.23
CA LEU A 277 43.28 5.67 -7.15
C LEU A 277 43.69 4.23 -7.49
N TYR A 278 43.50 3.30 -6.54
CA TYR A 278 43.81 1.89 -6.72
C TYR A 278 42.54 1.00 -6.64
N ALA A 279 42.56 -0.12 -7.35
CA ALA A 279 41.48 -1.10 -7.30
C ALA A 279 41.65 -2.03 -6.08
N PRO A 280 40.58 -2.33 -5.33
CA PRO A 280 40.65 -3.31 -4.24
C PRO A 280 40.91 -4.72 -4.80
N GLN A 281 41.58 -5.55 -4.02
CA GLN A 281 41.92 -6.91 -4.41
C GLN A 281 41.72 -7.91 -3.27
N TRP A 282 41.23 -9.09 -3.63
CA TRP A 282 41.30 -10.29 -2.81
C TRP A 282 42.67 -10.94 -2.96
N TYR A 283 43.06 -11.73 -1.96
CA TYR A 283 44.36 -12.39 -1.94
C TYR A 283 44.62 -13.19 -3.24
N ASN A 284 45.85 -13.09 -3.75
CA ASN A 284 46.30 -13.49 -5.09
C ASN A 284 45.77 -12.65 -6.27
N GLY A 285 45.43 -11.37 -6.02
CA GLY A 285 45.20 -10.39 -7.09
C GLY A 285 43.88 -10.56 -7.84
N VAL A 286 42.95 -11.33 -7.27
CA VAL A 286 41.62 -11.54 -7.84
C VAL A 286 40.66 -10.45 -7.39
N SER A 287 39.76 -10.03 -8.27
CA SER A 287 38.83 -8.92 -8.02
C SER A 287 37.54 -9.34 -7.31
N ARG A 288 37.29 -10.64 -7.19
CA ARG A 288 36.03 -11.21 -6.69
C ARG A 288 36.25 -12.28 -5.63
N ILE A 289 35.37 -12.31 -4.63
CA ILE A 289 35.43 -13.26 -3.52
C ILE A 289 35.23 -14.70 -3.98
N GLU A 290 34.39 -14.96 -5.00
CA GLU A 290 34.20 -16.32 -5.53
C GLU A 290 35.49 -16.92 -6.13
N ASN A 291 36.46 -16.08 -6.47
CA ASN A 291 37.76 -16.48 -6.99
C ASN A 291 38.89 -16.29 -5.95
N ALA A 292 38.56 -15.83 -4.73
CA ALA A 292 39.54 -15.57 -3.69
C ALA A 292 40.22 -16.85 -3.24
N THR A 293 41.54 -16.78 -3.05
CA THR A 293 42.27 -17.92 -2.50
C THR A 293 42.09 -17.93 -0.97
N PRO A 294 41.56 -19.02 -0.38
CA PRO A 294 41.43 -19.13 1.06
C PRO A 294 42.80 -19.25 1.75
N VAL A 295 42.98 -18.55 2.86
CA VAL A 295 44.16 -18.52 3.72
C VAL A 295 43.85 -19.28 5.01
N VAL A 296 44.59 -20.34 5.28
CA VAL A 296 44.48 -21.10 6.53
C VAL A 296 45.33 -20.41 7.59
N VAL A 297 44.73 -20.04 8.72
CA VAL A 297 45.41 -19.48 9.89
C VAL A 297 45.58 -20.60 10.94
N PRO A 298 46.80 -21.10 11.17
CA PRO A 298 47.06 -22.15 12.15
C PRO A 298 47.09 -21.60 13.58
N GLU A 299 46.94 -22.49 14.56
CA GLU A 299 47.13 -22.16 15.98
C GLU A 299 48.56 -21.67 16.26
N ASN A 300 48.72 -20.67 17.13
CA ASN A 300 50.01 -20.11 17.57
C ASN A 300 50.99 -19.69 16.46
N THR A 301 50.51 -19.54 15.21
CA THR A 301 51.37 -19.28 14.05
C THR A 301 50.84 -18.08 13.27
N THR A 302 51.76 -17.25 12.77
CA THR A 302 51.43 -16.11 11.90
C THR A 302 51.67 -16.47 10.44
N VAL A 303 50.69 -16.17 9.59
CA VAL A 303 50.76 -16.39 8.13
C VAL A 303 50.99 -15.07 7.40
N THR A 304 51.80 -15.09 6.35
CA THR A 304 52.08 -13.90 5.53
C THR A 304 51.21 -13.85 4.27
N VAL A 305 50.56 -12.71 4.04
CA VAL A 305 49.60 -12.47 2.95
C VAL A 305 49.90 -11.09 2.33
N ASN A 306 50.52 -11.06 1.15
CA ASN A 306 50.90 -9.79 0.50
C ASN A 306 49.95 -9.41 -0.64
N PHE A 307 49.86 -8.12 -0.95
CA PHE A 307 49.03 -7.57 -2.03
C PHE A 307 49.82 -6.61 -2.94
N THR A 308 49.41 -6.55 -4.21
CA THR A 308 49.88 -5.55 -5.17
C THR A 308 48.67 -4.91 -5.86
N LEU A 309 48.30 -3.69 -5.46
CA LEU A 309 47.12 -3.01 -5.98
C LEU A 309 47.40 -2.30 -7.31
N HIS A 310 46.45 -2.43 -8.24
CA HIS A 310 46.53 -1.84 -9.58
C HIS A 310 45.84 -0.48 -9.64
N ARG A 311 46.42 0.50 -10.34
CA ARG A 311 45.84 1.85 -10.45
C ARG A 311 44.60 1.86 -11.37
N ARG A 312 43.52 2.56 -10.98
CA ARG A 312 42.32 2.77 -11.84
C ARG A 312 42.59 3.84 -12.91
N ASP A 313 42.08 3.66 -14.14
CA ASP A 313 42.33 4.58 -15.28
C ASP A 313 41.88 6.03 -14.98
N SER A 314 42.78 6.99 -15.20
CA SER A 314 42.67 8.40 -14.78
C SER A 314 42.12 9.34 -15.86
N SER A 315 41.30 8.86 -16.79
CA SER A 315 40.85 9.60 -17.98
C SER A 315 39.62 10.53 -17.77
N HIS A 316 39.06 10.65 -16.56
CA HIS A 316 37.81 11.42 -16.32
C HIS A 316 38.05 12.78 -15.65
N VAL A 317 37.45 13.85 -16.21
CA VAL A 317 37.42 15.20 -15.62
C VAL A 317 36.49 15.22 -14.38
N ARG A 318 36.96 15.80 -13.27
CA ARG A 318 36.18 15.99 -12.02
C ARG A 318 35.78 17.46 -11.83
N PHE A 319 34.58 17.66 -11.30
CA PHE A 319 33.98 18.94 -10.96
C PHE A 319 33.69 19.02 -9.45
N THR A 320 33.58 20.24 -8.92
CA THR A 320 33.22 20.49 -7.52
C THR A 320 31.74 20.79 -7.37
N LEU A 321 31.11 20.34 -6.29
CA LEU A 321 29.75 20.69 -5.89
C LEU A 321 29.82 21.20 -4.45
N SER A 322 29.41 22.44 -4.19
CA SER A 322 29.60 23.09 -2.89
C SER A 322 28.40 23.89 -2.42
N GLY A 323 28.30 24.05 -1.11
CA GLY A 323 27.22 24.77 -0.45
C GLY A 323 27.41 24.79 1.06
N THR A 324 26.32 25.10 1.77
CA THR A 324 26.26 25.23 3.22
C THR A 324 25.16 24.38 3.81
N VAL A 325 25.32 23.96 5.08
CA VAL A 325 24.27 23.30 5.87
C VAL A 325 24.00 24.14 7.11
N MET A 326 22.76 24.60 7.25
CA MET A 326 22.31 25.46 8.33
C MET A 326 21.03 24.91 8.99
N ASP A 327 20.69 25.44 10.15
CA ASP A 327 19.36 25.24 10.76
C ASP A 327 18.35 26.33 10.29
N PRO A 328 17.05 26.25 10.69
CA PRO A 328 16.04 27.23 10.29
C PRO A 328 16.28 28.64 10.88
N GLY A 329 17.13 28.74 11.89
CA GLY A 329 17.59 29.99 12.50
C GLY A 329 18.84 30.58 11.83
N SER A 330 19.33 29.97 10.75
CA SER A 330 20.55 30.34 10.03
C SER A 330 21.84 30.16 10.83
N HIS A 331 21.85 29.25 11.81
CA HIS A 331 23.09 28.83 12.47
C HIS A 331 23.76 27.72 11.65
N PRO A 332 25.10 27.78 11.44
CA PRO A 332 25.82 26.74 10.72
C PRO A 332 25.83 25.43 11.51
N ILE A 333 25.61 24.32 10.82
CA ILE A 333 25.67 22.98 11.42
C ILE A 333 27.05 22.39 11.08
N HIS A 334 27.94 22.31 12.08
CA HIS A 334 29.26 21.69 11.98
C HIS A 334 29.16 20.15 12.05
N GLY A 335 29.92 19.43 11.23
CA GLY A 335 29.90 17.96 11.21
C GLY A 335 28.65 17.37 10.56
N ALA A 336 27.87 18.17 9.83
CA ALA A 336 26.78 17.67 9.00
C ALA A 336 27.35 16.90 7.81
N LYS A 337 26.91 15.67 7.60
CA LYS A 337 27.37 14.83 6.50
C LYS A 337 26.58 15.17 5.23
N VAL A 338 27.29 15.50 4.16
CA VAL A 338 26.73 15.84 2.84
C VAL A 338 27.23 14.85 1.79
N PHE A 339 26.32 14.19 1.09
CA PHE A 339 26.65 13.11 0.16
C PHE A 339 25.99 13.31 -1.20
N ALA A 340 26.59 12.74 -2.25
CA ALA A 340 26.06 12.76 -3.61
C ALA A 340 26.10 11.37 -4.22
N VAL A 341 25.01 10.99 -4.89
CA VAL A 341 24.84 9.68 -5.52
C VAL A 341 24.59 9.85 -7.00
N ARG A 342 25.47 9.29 -7.83
CA ARG A 342 25.35 9.34 -9.30
C ARG A 342 24.22 8.41 -9.80
N VAL A 343 23.40 8.87 -10.74
CA VAL A 343 22.18 8.18 -11.19
C VAL A 343 22.10 7.90 -12.71
N ASP A 344 23.15 8.16 -13.49
CA ASP A 344 23.09 8.15 -14.98
C ASP A 344 24.04 7.18 -15.72
N ARG A 345 24.40 6.01 -15.17
CA ARG A 345 25.20 5.03 -15.94
C ARG A 345 24.34 4.30 -16.99
N ASP A 346 24.63 4.56 -18.27
CA ASP A 346 24.12 3.83 -19.45
C ASP A 346 24.84 2.49 -19.64
N THR A 347 24.08 1.44 -19.97
CA THR A 347 24.50 0.05 -20.18
C THR A 347 25.24 -0.23 -21.50
N THR A 348 25.62 0.79 -22.26
CA THR A 348 26.17 0.61 -23.62
C THR A 348 27.70 0.75 -23.74
N SER A 349 28.41 1.15 -22.68
CA SER A 349 29.88 1.12 -22.68
C SER A 349 30.37 -0.22 -22.13
N GLY A 350 30.88 -1.05 -23.04
CA GLY A 350 31.43 -2.38 -22.75
C GLY A 350 32.39 -2.37 -21.57
N GLY A 351 32.32 -3.45 -20.79
CA GLY A 351 32.93 -3.52 -19.47
C GLY A 351 34.43 -3.25 -19.44
N GLU A 352 34.82 -2.43 -18.47
CA GLU A 352 36.10 -2.52 -17.78
C GLU A 352 36.00 -1.74 -16.46
N PHE A 353 36.18 -2.46 -15.35
CA PHE A 353 36.44 -1.96 -13.99
C PHE A 353 35.36 -1.16 -13.23
N ASP A 354 34.25 -1.79 -12.83
CA ASP A 354 33.57 -1.41 -11.57
C ASP A 354 32.58 -2.48 -11.04
N ASP A 355 33.06 -3.71 -10.83
CA ASP A 355 32.25 -4.76 -10.23
C ASP A 355 32.37 -4.76 -8.69
N HIS A 356 31.70 -3.80 -8.04
CA HIS A 356 31.40 -3.84 -6.60
C HIS A 356 30.39 -4.97 -6.31
N HIS A 357 30.90 -6.20 -6.17
CA HIS A 357 30.18 -7.42 -5.81
C HIS A 357 30.91 -8.19 -4.70
N ASP A 358 31.17 -7.52 -3.58
CA ASP A 358 31.30 -8.19 -2.30
C ASP A 358 30.34 -7.53 -1.30
N GLY A 359 29.68 -8.33 -0.47
CA GLY A 359 28.63 -7.94 0.47
C GLY A 359 29.07 -7.02 1.61
N GLU A 360 30.07 -6.17 1.39
CA GLU A 360 30.44 -5.08 2.28
C GLU A 360 30.47 -3.77 1.51
N GLY A 361 29.67 -2.81 1.97
CA GLY A 361 29.69 -1.45 1.43
C GLY A 361 31.12 -0.91 1.37
N ASP A 362 31.51 -0.43 0.19
CA ASP A 362 32.26 0.81 0.08
C ASP A 362 32.28 1.29 -1.41
N HIS A 363 31.43 2.28 -1.63
CA HIS A 363 31.59 3.70 -2.01
C HIS A 363 32.67 4.19 -3.00
N GLY A 364 32.98 3.47 -4.08
CA GLY A 364 33.89 3.95 -5.14
C GLY A 364 33.46 5.17 -6.01
N ASP A 365 32.46 5.95 -5.60
CA ASP A 365 32.11 7.30 -6.14
C ASP A 365 31.21 8.08 -5.12
N GLN A 366 31.06 7.62 -3.85
CA GLN A 366 29.91 7.98 -2.98
C GLN A 366 30.21 8.37 -1.52
N ASP A 367 31.46 8.57 -1.13
CA ASP A 367 31.74 9.05 0.23
C ASP A 367 31.49 10.56 0.33
N GLY A 368 30.43 10.91 1.06
CA GLY A 368 30.08 12.28 1.40
C GLY A 368 31.17 12.98 2.21
N VAL A 369 31.08 14.31 2.31
CA VAL A 369 31.97 15.16 3.10
C VAL A 369 31.24 15.69 4.31
N GLU A 370 31.95 15.99 5.40
CA GLU A 370 31.38 16.70 6.54
C GLU A 370 31.55 18.21 6.38
N THR A 371 30.61 18.97 6.92
CA THR A 371 30.69 20.41 6.97
C THR A 371 31.71 20.91 7.98
N ASP A 372 32.41 21.99 7.63
CA ASP A 372 33.30 22.69 8.54
C ASP A 372 32.54 23.51 9.61
N SER A 373 33.28 24.22 10.47
CA SER A 373 32.69 24.99 11.58
C SER A 373 31.83 26.18 11.12
N ALA A 374 31.89 26.55 9.83
CA ALA A 374 31.03 27.52 9.19
C ALA A 374 29.87 26.86 8.41
N GLY A 375 29.70 25.54 8.54
CA GLY A 375 28.67 24.76 7.87
C GLY A 375 28.95 24.54 6.38
N GLN A 376 30.16 24.83 5.88
CA GLN A 376 30.48 24.72 4.46
C GLN A 376 30.96 23.33 4.07
N TYR A 377 30.63 22.90 2.85
CA TYR A 377 31.10 21.65 2.29
C TYR A 377 31.50 21.78 0.82
N VAL A 378 32.42 20.91 0.37
CA VAL A 378 32.84 20.79 -1.04
C VAL A 378 32.99 19.32 -1.42
N LEU A 379 32.11 18.83 -2.30
CA LEU A 379 32.18 17.51 -2.93
C LEU A 379 32.97 17.59 -4.24
N ARG A 380 33.75 16.55 -4.58
CA ARG A 380 34.47 16.42 -5.87
C ARG A 380 33.95 15.20 -6.63
N LEU A 381 33.19 15.44 -7.69
CA LEU A 381 32.40 14.44 -8.41
C LEU A 381 32.76 14.44 -9.90
N ARG A 382 32.54 13.33 -10.62
CA ARG A 382 32.72 13.28 -12.09
C ARG A 382 31.59 13.98 -12.81
N GLU A 383 31.75 14.26 -14.11
CA GLU A 383 30.60 14.62 -14.97
C GLU A 383 29.50 13.57 -14.84
N GLY A 384 28.27 14.00 -14.56
CA GLY A 384 27.13 13.09 -14.39
C GLY A 384 25.98 13.68 -13.58
N THR A 385 24.92 12.90 -13.44
CA THR A 385 23.69 13.32 -12.75
C THR A 385 23.67 12.75 -11.35
N TYR A 386 23.39 13.58 -10.34
CA TYR A 386 23.47 13.21 -8.93
C TYR A 386 22.19 13.53 -8.16
N ILE A 387 21.88 12.72 -7.14
CA ILE A 387 21.02 13.09 -6.02
C ILE A 387 21.93 13.50 -4.86
N VAL A 388 21.67 14.66 -4.25
CA VAL A 388 22.50 15.19 -3.16
C VAL A 388 21.65 15.36 -1.91
N GLY A 389 22.20 15.02 -0.74
CA GLY A 389 21.52 15.14 0.55
C GLY A 389 22.47 15.51 1.69
N ALA A 390 21.91 16.07 2.76
CA ALA A 390 22.61 16.46 3.96
C ALA A 390 21.88 15.94 5.21
N MET A 391 22.65 15.60 6.24
CA MET A 391 22.12 15.14 7.52
C MET A 391 23.03 15.52 8.70
N ALA A 392 22.43 15.67 9.87
CA ALA A 392 23.12 15.95 11.12
C ALA A 392 22.34 15.35 12.31
N GLU A 393 23.04 15.06 13.39
CA GLU A 393 22.43 14.57 14.63
C GLU A 393 21.47 15.61 15.22
N GLY A 394 20.31 15.17 15.72
CA GLY A 394 19.26 16.06 16.23
C GLY A 394 18.38 16.72 15.15
N PHE A 395 18.70 16.53 13.86
CA PHE A 395 17.94 17.09 12.73
C PHE A 395 17.29 16.01 11.86
N LEU A 396 16.27 16.41 11.09
CA LEU A 396 15.70 15.61 10.01
C LEU A 396 16.60 15.72 8.76
N PRO A 397 16.87 14.61 8.05
CA PRO A 397 17.64 14.66 6.82
C PRO A 397 16.90 15.45 5.74
N GLN A 398 17.66 16.16 4.90
CA GLN A 398 17.14 16.90 3.76
C GLN A 398 17.90 16.53 2.49
N PHE A 399 17.17 16.48 1.39
CA PHE A 399 17.65 16.20 0.05
C PHE A 399 17.44 17.42 -0.83
N TRP A 400 18.20 17.47 -1.92
CA TRP A 400 18.33 18.66 -2.74
C TRP A 400 16.96 19.26 -3.13
N ASN A 401 16.89 20.58 -3.02
CA ASN A 401 15.70 21.42 -3.18
C ASN A 401 14.59 21.15 -2.15
N HIS A 402 14.97 21.15 -0.86
CA HIS A 402 14.08 21.11 0.30
C HIS A 402 13.23 19.83 0.43
N LYS A 403 13.70 18.71 -0.11
CA LYS A 403 12.96 17.44 -0.08
C LYS A 403 13.32 16.69 1.20
N THR A 404 12.36 16.05 1.84
CA THR A 404 12.59 15.22 3.04
C THR A 404 12.77 13.74 2.70
N ASN A 405 12.67 13.42 1.41
CA ASN A 405 12.74 12.08 0.86
C ASN A 405 13.75 12.06 -0.30
N PRO A 406 14.74 11.15 -0.29
CA PRO A 406 15.69 11.01 -1.39
C PRO A 406 15.04 10.72 -2.74
N LEU A 407 13.87 10.06 -2.73
CA LEU A 407 13.15 9.65 -3.93
C LEU A 407 12.39 10.79 -4.60
N GLU A 408 12.24 11.92 -3.90
CA GLU A 408 11.61 13.15 -4.39
C GLU A 408 12.63 14.27 -4.60
N ALA A 409 13.92 14.00 -4.30
CA ALA A 409 15.03 14.91 -4.46
C ALA A 409 15.21 15.34 -5.91
N ASP A 410 15.42 16.64 -6.13
CA ASP A 410 15.74 17.12 -7.45
C ASP A 410 17.16 16.64 -7.85
N ARG A 411 17.33 16.35 -9.13
CA ARG A 411 18.61 15.83 -9.65
C ARG A 411 19.51 16.99 -10.06
N ILE A 412 20.79 16.91 -9.71
CA ILE A 412 21.84 17.85 -10.12
C ILE A 412 22.63 17.21 -11.27
N HIS A 413 22.46 17.72 -12.48
CA HIS A 413 23.29 17.33 -13.61
C HIS A 413 24.57 18.17 -13.62
N LEU A 414 25.70 17.53 -13.31
CA LEU A 414 27.00 18.16 -13.13
C LEU A 414 27.83 18.04 -14.41
N THR A 415 27.92 19.12 -15.17
CA THR A 415 28.77 19.26 -16.38
C THR A 415 29.93 20.24 -16.18
N GLY A 416 30.07 20.76 -14.95
CA GLY A 416 31.01 21.80 -14.53
C GLY A 416 30.99 21.95 -13.00
N ASN A 417 31.88 22.79 -12.43
CA ASN A 417 31.80 23.14 -11.01
C ASN A 417 30.45 23.82 -10.69
N SER A 418 29.83 23.45 -9.57
CA SER A 418 28.53 23.93 -9.11
C SER A 418 28.63 24.42 -7.65
N THR A 419 27.97 25.54 -7.35
CA THR A 419 27.99 26.22 -6.04
C THR A 419 26.58 26.63 -5.65
N GLY A 420 26.30 26.81 -4.35
CA GLY A 420 24.99 27.23 -3.86
C GLY A 420 24.02 26.06 -3.66
N ILE A 421 24.56 24.88 -3.41
CA ILE A 421 23.78 23.69 -3.05
C ILE A 421 23.57 23.70 -1.53
N ASP A 422 22.71 24.59 -1.05
CA ASP A 422 22.52 24.82 0.39
C ASP A 422 21.39 23.95 0.98
N PHE A 423 21.57 23.50 2.21
CA PHE A 423 20.61 22.74 2.99
C PHE A 423 20.22 23.47 4.27
N ASN A 424 18.93 23.40 4.61
CA ASN A 424 18.39 23.88 5.87
C ASN A 424 17.70 22.73 6.61
N LEU A 425 18.40 22.13 7.57
CA LEU A 425 17.93 20.94 8.28
C LEU A 425 16.98 21.35 9.40
N SER A 426 15.74 20.86 9.36
CA SER A 426 14.78 21.09 10.44
C SER A 426 15.09 20.22 11.65
N GLY A 427 14.98 20.77 12.87
CA GLY A 427 15.14 19.99 14.09
C GLY A 427 14.15 18.81 14.15
N ARG A 428 14.57 17.67 14.72
CA ARG A 428 13.66 16.54 14.92
C ARG A 428 12.51 16.95 15.85
N PRO A 429 11.25 16.63 15.51
CA PRO A 429 10.13 16.89 16.41
C PRO A 429 10.30 16.10 17.72
N THR A 430 10.11 16.75 18.85
CA THR A 430 10.23 16.15 20.19
C THR A 430 8.93 15.43 20.56
N GLY A 431 8.95 14.10 20.54
CA GLY A 431 7.88 13.24 21.05
C GLY A 431 8.40 12.24 22.08
N THR A 432 7.53 11.76 22.97
CA THR A 432 7.88 10.75 24.00
C THR A 432 7.40 9.33 23.65
N GLY A 433 6.76 9.16 22.49
CA GLY A 433 6.22 7.87 22.07
C GLY A 433 7.29 6.88 21.63
N VAL A 434 7.08 5.60 21.92
CA VAL A 434 7.92 4.50 21.48
C VAL A 434 7.05 3.42 20.86
N ILE A 435 7.42 2.87 19.71
CA ILE A 435 6.78 1.66 19.15
C ILE A 435 7.82 0.54 19.08
N GLY A 436 7.56 -0.58 19.78
CA GLY A 436 8.48 -1.71 19.86
C GLY A 436 7.82 -3.06 19.60
N GLY A 437 8.63 -4.01 19.13
CA GLY A 437 8.20 -5.37 18.80
C GLY A 437 9.35 -6.24 18.35
N THR A 438 9.04 -7.42 17.83
CA THR A 438 10.03 -8.37 17.31
C THR A 438 9.80 -8.69 15.83
N ILE A 439 10.89 -8.82 15.07
CA ILE A 439 10.88 -9.35 13.70
C ILE A 439 11.30 -10.80 13.77
N ARG A 440 10.41 -11.69 13.31
CA ARG A 440 10.61 -13.13 13.41
C ARG A 440 10.32 -13.82 12.08
N LYS A 441 10.98 -14.94 11.81
CA LYS A 441 10.59 -15.78 10.68
C LYS A 441 9.21 -16.38 10.94
N ALA A 442 8.35 -16.38 9.93
CA ALA A 442 7.02 -16.98 10.04
C ALA A 442 7.05 -18.51 10.25
N SER A 443 8.11 -19.17 9.77
CA SER A 443 8.29 -20.62 9.81
C SER A 443 8.57 -21.17 11.21
N ASP A 444 9.57 -20.61 11.89
CA ASP A 444 10.13 -21.16 13.14
C ASP A 444 10.15 -20.15 14.29
N ARG A 445 9.63 -18.93 14.06
CA ARG A 445 9.57 -17.82 15.01
C ARG A 445 10.93 -17.34 15.52
N THR A 446 12.04 -17.74 14.89
CA THR A 446 13.37 -17.24 15.22
C THR A 446 13.50 -15.75 14.89
N GLY A 447 14.23 -15.02 15.72
CA GLY A 447 14.51 -13.59 15.52
C GLY A 447 15.30 -13.32 14.24
N LEU A 448 15.00 -12.21 13.59
CA LEU A 448 15.66 -11.85 12.33
C LEU A 448 16.09 -10.39 12.32
N LYS A 449 17.39 -10.16 12.14
CA LYS A 449 17.93 -8.83 11.90
C LYS A 449 17.31 -8.23 10.64
N SER A 450 16.65 -7.10 10.84
CA SER A 450 15.81 -6.46 9.83
C SER A 450 15.77 -4.96 10.07
N HIS A 451 15.61 -4.20 8.99
CA HIS A 451 15.34 -2.77 9.04
C HIS A 451 13.86 -2.54 9.29
N VAL A 452 13.55 -1.65 10.23
CA VAL A 452 12.18 -1.32 10.62
C VAL A 452 11.91 0.16 10.40
N LEU A 453 10.83 0.47 9.69
CA LEU A 453 10.47 1.82 9.24
C LEU A 453 9.11 2.21 9.81
N GLY A 454 9.02 3.40 10.40
CA GLY A 454 7.79 3.99 10.90
C GLY A 454 7.33 5.18 10.04
N PHE A 455 6.16 5.04 9.43
CA PHE A 455 5.54 6.07 8.61
C PHE A 455 4.35 6.71 9.35
N LEU A 456 4.37 8.03 9.55
CA LEU A 456 3.24 8.74 10.16
C LEU A 456 2.13 8.98 9.13
N ARG A 457 0.89 8.72 9.55
CA ARG A 457 -0.33 9.08 8.84
C ARG A 457 -0.98 10.30 9.47
N ASP A 458 -1.52 11.20 8.65
CA ASP A 458 -2.48 12.20 9.10
C ASP A 458 -3.88 11.60 9.31
N GLY A 459 -4.77 12.40 9.89
CA GLY A 459 -6.17 12.05 10.14
C GLY A 459 -7.02 11.83 8.88
N THR A 460 -6.45 11.92 7.67
CA THR A 460 -7.10 11.60 6.39
C THR A 460 -6.59 10.29 5.78
N GLY A 461 -5.62 9.63 6.42
CA GLY A 461 -5.00 8.39 5.94
C GLY A 461 -3.82 8.61 5.00
N HIS A 462 -3.38 9.86 4.81
CA HIS A 462 -2.24 10.22 3.97
C HIS A 462 -0.94 10.22 4.78
N PHE A 463 0.17 9.80 4.17
CA PHE A 463 1.47 9.77 4.84
C PHE A 463 2.07 11.17 4.86
N THR A 464 2.31 11.73 6.05
CA THR A 464 2.89 13.08 6.20
C THR A 464 4.41 13.10 6.08
N GLY A 465 5.04 11.93 5.96
CA GLY A 465 6.47 11.76 5.81
C GLY A 465 7.03 10.58 6.60
N PHE A 466 8.32 10.36 6.42
CA PHE A 466 9.13 9.43 7.22
C PHE A 466 9.39 10.02 8.60
N VAL A 467 9.16 9.25 9.66
CA VAL A 467 9.22 9.77 11.05
C VAL A 467 10.21 9.03 11.94
N ALA A 468 10.40 7.71 11.77
CA ALA A 468 11.37 6.97 12.58
C ALA A 468 11.90 5.69 11.89
N PHE A 469 13.05 5.24 12.36
CA PHE A 469 13.71 4.02 11.91
C PHE A 469 14.40 3.32 13.08
N ALA A 470 14.47 1.99 12.99
CA ALA A 470 15.19 1.13 13.91
C ALA A 470 15.79 -0.08 13.16
N ARG A 471 16.81 -0.69 13.75
CA ARG A 471 17.24 -2.03 13.39
C ARG A 471 16.79 -2.99 14.46
N SER A 472 16.36 -4.17 14.04
CA SER A 472 16.21 -5.28 14.98
C SER A 472 17.56 -5.90 15.29
N ASP A 473 17.73 -6.31 16.55
CA ASP A 473 18.91 -7.04 17.00
C ASP A 473 18.90 -8.51 16.52
N SER A 474 19.87 -9.32 16.98
CA SER A 474 19.94 -10.76 16.68
C SER A 474 18.75 -11.56 17.20
N SER A 475 18.04 -11.06 18.21
CA SER A 475 16.79 -11.65 18.71
C SER A 475 15.55 -11.19 17.94
N GLY A 476 15.72 -10.27 16.98
CA GLY A 476 14.65 -9.65 16.21
C GLY A 476 14.02 -8.44 16.90
N SER A 477 14.46 -8.05 18.09
CA SER A 477 13.84 -6.96 18.87
C SER A 477 14.18 -5.59 18.30
N TYR A 478 13.20 -4.71 18.16
CA TYR A 478 13.38 -3.33 17.68
C TYR A 478 12.55 -2.31 18.49
N GLN A 479 13.00 -1.05 18.50
CA GLN A 479 12.24 0.08 19.06
C GLN A 479 12.37 1.33 18.19
N LEU A 480 11.23 1.89 17.76
CA LEU A 480 11.12 3.19 17.12
C LEU A 480 10.89 4.24 18.21
N ASN A 481 11.89 5.07 18.48
CA ASN A 481 11.88 6.03 19.58
C ASN A 481 11.53 7.46 19.14
N HIS A 482 11.22 8.31 20.12
CA HIS A 482 10.95 9.75 19.96
C HIS A 482 9.81 10.07 18.99
N LEU A 483 8.78 9.22 18.97
CA LEU A 483 7.63 9.37 18.09
C LEU A 483 6.69 10.47 18.61
N PRO A 484 6.33 11.45 17.78
CA PRO A 484 5.19 12.31 18.03
C PRO A 484 3.89 11.53 18.27
N ASN A 485 2.90 12.19 18.84
CA ASN A 485 1.56 11.62 18.92
C ASN A 485 0.97 11.50 17.51
N GLY A 486 0.52 10.31 17.13
CA GLY A 486 0.10 10.06 15.76
C GLY A 486 -0.17 8.60 15.44
N SER A 487 -0.66 8.35 14.22
CA SER A 487 -0.98 7.03 13.72
C SER A 487 0.11 6.54 12.77
N TYR A 488 0.77 5.44 13.08
CA TYR A 488 1.93 4.94 12.36
C TYR A 488 1.65 3.67 11.56
N VAL A 489 2.34 3.49 10.44
CA VAL A 489 2.47 2.18 9.77
C VAL A 489 3.90 1.72 9.93
N VAL A 490 4.08 0.46 10.33
CA VAL A 490 5.40 -0.14 10.56
C VAL A 490 5.71 -1.15 9.46
N LEU A 491 6.86 -1.04 8.81
CA LEU A 491 7.36 -1.94 7.76
C LEU A 491 8.67 -2.57 8.20
N ALA A 492 8.78 -3.89 8.08
CA ALA A 492 10.02 -4.63 8.20
C ALA A 492 10.55 -5.02 6.82
N LYS A 493 11.83 -4.76 6.59
CA LYS A 493 12.59 -5.31 5.46
C LYS A 493 13.79 -6.08 6.02
N SER A 494 13.82 -7.37 5.77
CA SER A 494 14.91 -8.27 6.17
C SER A 494 15.88 -8.52 5.00
N GLU A 495 17.02 -9.15 5.28
CA GLU A 495 18.06 -9.48 4.28
C GLU A 495 17.51 -10.33 3.11
N ASP A 496 18.30 -10.44 2.02
CA ASP A 496 17.94 -10.70 0.60
C ASP A 496 17.03 -11.91 0.26
N ASP A 497 16.55 -12.67 1.24
CA ASP A 497 15.72 -13.88 1.07
C ASP A 497 14.35 -13.78 1.77
N PHE A 498 13.88 -12.57 2.09
CA PHE A 498 12.61 -12.36 2.81
C PHE A 498 11.76 -11.24 2.23
N VAL A 499 10.45 -11.49 2.21
CA VAL A 499 9.43 -10.57 1.68
C VAL A 499 9.31 -9.33 2.57
N PRO A 500 9.36 -8.10 2.01
CA PRO A 500 9.04 -6.89 2.79
C PRO A 500 7.65 -7.01 3.41
N THR A 501 7.53 -6.83 4.72
CA THR A 501 6.31 -7.16 5.46
C THR A 501 5.91 -6.00 6.39
N PHE A 502 4.71 -5.47 6.20
CA PHE A 502 4.07 -4.51 7.09
C PHE A 502 3.48 -5.20 8.31
N TYR A 503 3.43 -4.48 9.42
CA TYR A 503 2.68 -4.90 10.58
C TYR A 503 1.17 -4.91 10.30
N ASN A 504 0.49 -5.99 10.72
CA ASN A 504 -0.95 -6.02 10.90
C ASN A 504 -1.33 -6.79 12.18
N SER A 505 -2.61 -6.76 12.56
CA SER A 505 -3.12 -7.47 13.74
C SER A 505 -2.95 -8.99 13.71
N SER A 506 -2.68 -9.59 12.54
CA SER A 506 -2.34 -11.01 12.39
C SER A 506 -0.84 -11.29 12.52
N GLY A 507 -0.03 -10.25 12.77
CA GLY A 507 1.40 -10.32 12.95
C GLY A 507 2.23 -10.17 11.67
N GLY A 508 1.66 -9.72 10.54
CA GLY A 508 2.42 -9.43 9.32
C GLY A 508 1.60 -9.50 8.03
N THR A 509 1.86 -8.61 7.08
CA THR A 509 1.29 -8.62 5.73
C THR A 509 2.23 -7.99 4.71
N PRO A 510 2.40 -8.56 3.51
CA PRO A 510 3.14 -7.90 2.43
C PRO A 510 2.39 -6.69 1.85
N SER A 511 1.07 -6.59 2.11
CA SER A 511 0.21 -5.53 1.59
C SER A 511 0.14 -4.32 2.53
N LEU A 512 0.52 -3.15 1.99
CA LEU A 512 0.38 -1.85 2.66
C LEU A 512 -1.08 -1.51 3.01
N ASP A 513 -2.04 -1.91 2.16
CA ASP A 513 -3.47 -1.61 2.35
C ASP A 513 -4.08 -2.42 3.51
N SER A 514 -3.49 -3.57 3.82
CA SER A 514 -3.87 -4.43 4.94
C SER A 514 -3.06 -4.14 6.21
N ALA A 515 -2.14 -3.16 6.16
CA ALA A 515 -1.31 -2.79 7.30
C ALA A 515 -2.17 -2.14 8.39
N THR A 516 -1.98 -2.57 9.63
CA THR A 516 -2.70 -2.00 10.78
C THR A 516 -1.98 -0.76 11.28
N ALA A 517 -2.74 0.32 11.47
CA ALA A 517 -2.23 1.53 12.07
C ALA A 517 -1.90 1.33 13.56
N VAL A 518 -0.73 1.79 13.97
CA VAL A 518 -0.24 1.78 15.35
C VAL A 518 -0.34 3.19 15.91
N ALA A 519 -1.25 3.42 16.86
CA ALA A 519 -1.41 4.71 17.50
C ALA A 519 -0.33 4.90 18.58
N SER A 520 0.46 5.97 18.48
CA SER A 520 1.37 6.42 19.53
C SER A 520 0.77 7.65 20.21
N SER A 521 0.67 7.64 21.54
CA SER A 521 0.10 8.73 22.36
C SER A 521 1.04 9.19 23.49
N GLY A 522 2.36 9.04 23.31
CA GLY A 522 3.38 9.56 24.23
C GLY A 522 3.91 8.57 25.27
N GLY A 523 3.70 7.27 25.06
CA GLY A 523 4.27 6.18 25.86
C GLY A 523 4.74 5.00 25.00
N VAL A 524 5.12 3.88 25.63
CA VAL A 524 5.61 2.67 24.93
C VAL A 524 4.45 1.83 24.43
N VAL A 525 4.38 1.62 23.12
CA VAL A 525 3.48 0.70 22.44
C VAL A 525 4.29 -0.55 22.08
N SER A 526 4.12 -1.63 22.84
CA SER A 526 4.80 -2.91 22.65
C SER A 526 3.91 -3.94 21.95
N GLY A 527 4.49 -5.08 21.53
CA GLY A 527 3.74 -6.18 20.90
C GLY A 527 3.48 -5.99 19.41
N ILE A 528 4.20 -5.08 18.75
CA ILE A 528 4.13 -4.88 17.30
C ILE A 528 5.04 -5.90 16.60
N ASP A 529 4.71 -7.18 16.74
CA ASP A 529 5.51 -8.28 16.17
C ASP A 529 5.21 -8.45 14.68
N ILE A 530 6.27 -8.61 13.88
CA ILE A 530 6.18 -8.82 12.43
C ILE A 530 6.82 -10.17 12.07
N TYR A 531 6.02 -11.06 11.49
CA TYR A 531 6.40 -12.37 11.01
C TYR A 531 6.65 -12.29 9.51
N VAL A 532 7.93 -12.36 9.12
CA VAL A 532 8.34 -12.29 7.71
C VAL A 532 8.33 -13.67 7.08
N LEU A 533 7.87 -13.74 5.83
CA LEU A 533 7.88 -14.97 5.04
C LEU A 533 9.19 -15.04 4.22
N PRO A 534 9.82 -16.22 4.13
CA PRO A 534 10.94 -16.43 3.21
C PRO A 534 10.47 -16.24 1.77
N ASP A 535 11.34 -15.69 0.94
CA ASP A 535 11.14 -15.54 -0.50
C ASP A 535 11.44 -16.89 -1.19
N THR A 536 10.42 -17.72 -1.39
CA THR A 536 10.58 -19.14 -1.81
C THR A 536 10.65 -19.30 -3.34
N THR A 537 11.51 -18.52 -4.01
CA THR A 537 11.67 -18.61 -5.47
C THR A 537 12.24 -19.97 -5.88
N GLU A 538 11.37 -20.88 -6.34
CA GLU A 538 11.78 -22.16 -6.95
C GLU A 538 11.49 -22.12 -8.45
N GLY A 539 12.53 -22.04 -9.28
CA GLY A 539 12.41 -22.05 -10.74
C GLY A 539 13.51 -21.24 -11.45
N LEU A 540 13.36 -21.05 -12.77
CA LEU A 540 14.38 -20.40 -13.60
C LEU A 540 13.84 -19.20 -14.40
N ASN A 541 12.51 -18.98 -14.45
CA ASN A 541 11.90 -17.87 -15.17
C ASN A 541 12.03 -16.56 -14.39
N SER A 542 11.76 -15.42 -15.03
CA SER A 542 11.84 -14.11 -14.37
C SER A 542 10.71 -13.18 -14.81
N VAL A 543 10.24 -12.33 -13.91
CA VAL A 543 9.36 -11.20 -14.24
C VAL A 543 10.15 -9.90 -14.18
N VAL A 544 10.06 -9.07 -15.21
CA VAL A 544 10.66 -7.73 -15.26
C VAL A 544 9.61 -6.69 -15.59
N GLY A 545 9.90 -5.41 -15.41
CA GLY A 545 9.03 -4.35 -15.92
C GLY A 545 9.37 -3.00 -15.33
N VAL A 546 8.50 -2.02 -15.54
CA VAL A 546 8.67 -0.63 -15.06
C VAL A 546 7.42 -0.20 -14.30
N VAL A 547 7.62 0.40 -13.13
CA VAL A 547 6.60 1.10 -12.36
C VAL A 547 6.73 2.60 -12.61
N SER A 548 5.65 3.27 -13.01
CA SER A 548 5.66 4.72 -13.32
C SER A 548 4.41 5.45 -12.82
N SER A 549 4.39 6.77 -12.82
CA SER A 549 3.21 7.61 -12.56
C SER A 549 2.80 8.37 -13.82
N PRO A 550 1.52 8.76 -13.94
CA PRO A 550 1.08 9.70 -14.96
C PRO A 550 1.82 11.04 -14.79
N SER A 551 2.33 11.61 -15.88
CA SER A 551 2.97 12.93 -15.82
C SER A 551 1.95 14.02 -15.43
N PRO A 552 2.32 15.02 -14.59
CA PRO A 552 1.45 16.15 -14.26
C PRO A 552 1.02 16.87 -15.55
N VAL A 553 -0.28 17.09 -15.71
CA VAL A 553 -0.87 17.74 -16.88
C VAL A 553 -0.29 19.14 -17.04
N GLY A 554 0.56 19.34 -18.05
CA GLY A 554 1.12 20.66 -18.36
C GLY A 554 2.39 20.65 -19.21
N GLY A 555 2.37 20.00 -20.37
CA GLY A 555 3.50 20.05 -21.31
C GLY A 555 3.32 19.06 -22.45
N SER A 556 3.40 19.56 -23.68
CA SER A 556 3.07 18.88 -24.92
C SER A 556 3.91 17.64 -25.24
N ALA A 557 3.46 16.45 -24.81
CA ALA A 557 3.60 15.16 -25.51
C ALA A 557 2.68 14.09 -24.88
N PRO A 558 1.79 13.41 -25.64
CA PRO A 558 1.02 12.29 -25.12
C PRO A 558 1.96 11.08 -24.95
N GLY A 559 2.16 10.63 -23.72
CA GLY A 559 2.86 9.37 -23.41
C GLY A 559 4.07 9.45 -22.46
N SER A 560 4.43 10.61 -21.89
CA SER A 560 5.48 10.61 -20.86
C SER A 560 4.92 10.12 -19.52
N SER A 561 5.56 9.08 -18.97
CA SER A 561 5.30 8.57 -17.61
C SER A 561 6.55 8.80 -16.77
N THR A 562 6.39 9.26 -15.55
CA THR A 562 7.52 9.48 -14.62
C THR A 562 7.82 8.18 -13.89
N PRO A 563 9.03 7.61 -13.99
CA PRO A 563 9.31 6.36 -13.28
C PRO A 563 9.15 6.49 -11.78
N ILE A 564 8.60 5.46 -11.13
CA ILE A 564 8.41 5.40 -9.68
C ILE A 564 9.47 4.46 -9.13
N ALA A 565 10.43 5.04 -8.42
CA ALA A 565 11.39 4.31 -7.61
C ALA A 565 10.80 3.91 -6.26
N GLY A 566 11.23 2.77 -5.72
CA GLY A 566 10.84 2.33 -4.39
C GLY A 566 9.42 1.75 -4.28
N ALA A 567 8.80 1.37 -5.41
CA ALA A 567 7.55 0.63 -5.38
C ALA A 567 7.84 -0.85 -5.07
N ILE A 568 7.14 -1.39 -4.08
CA ILE A 568 7.18 -2.79 -3.68
C ILE A 568 6.38 -3.58 -4.71
N VAL A 569 7.01 -4.61 -5.28
CA VAL A 569 6.41 -5.55 -6.23
C VAL A 569 6.37 -6.92 -5.58
N THR A 570 5.19 -7.51 -5.43
CA THR A 570 5.00 -8.80 -4.75
C THR A 570 4.24 -9.77 -5.65
N LEU A 571 4.77 -10.97 -5.87
CA LEU A 571 4.15 -12.02 -6.67
C LEU A 571 3.47 -13.05 -5.78
N PHE A 572 2.25 -13.42 -6.15
CA PHE A 572 1.43 -14.44 -5.51
C PHE A 572 1.11 -15.55 -6.51
N ASN A 573 1.19 -16.81 -6.08
CA ASN A 573 0.70 -17.93 -6.88
C ASN A 573 -0.84 -18.03 -6.82
N GLN A 574 -1.42 -19.00 -7.56
CA GLN A 574 -2.88 -19.22 -7.61
C GLN A 574 -3.54 -19.51 -6.25
N ASN A 575 -2.78 -19.97 -5.25
CA ASN A 575 -3.26 -20.23 -3.89
C ASN A 575 -3.17 -18.98 -2.99
N GLY A 576 -2.69 -17.85 -3.52
CA GLY A 576 -2.50 -16.60 -2.79
C GLY A 576 -1.23 -16.57 -1.92
N ALA A 577 -0.32 -17.56 -2.05
CA ALA A 577 0.95 -17.55 -1.34
C ALA A 577 1.97 -16.67 -2.07
N THR A 578 2.72 -15.86 -1.33
CA THR A 578 3.81 -15.06 -1.88
C THR A 578 4.97 -15.95 -2.30
N VAL A 579 5.50 -15.71 -3.51
CA VAL A 579 6.51 -16.58 -4.16
C VAL A 579 7.67 -15.80 -4.79
N GLY A 580 7.66 -14.47 -4.69
CA GLY A 580 8.67 -13.60 -5.30
C GLY A 580 8.43 -12.15 -4.94
N SER A 581 9.48 -11.36 -4.73
CA SER A 581 9.34 -9.91 -4.52
C SER A 581 10.48 -9.09 -5.13
N ALA A 582 10.21 -7.82 -5.43
CA ALA A 582 11.21 -6.84 -5.86
C ALA A 582 10.83 -5.43 -5.40
N ILE A 583 11.77 -4.51 -5.51
CA ILE A 583 11.54 -3.07 -5.35
C ILE A 583 11.96 -2.39 -6.64
N SER A 584 11.13 -1.48 -7.17
CA SER A 584 11.42 -0.75 -8.39
C SER A 584 12.61 0.22 -8.23
N GLN A 585 13.41 0.31 -9.28
CA GLN A 585 14.65 1.07 -9.39
C GLN A 585 14.39 2.56 -9.69
N ALA A 586 15.45 3.37 -9.74
CA ALA A 586 15.38 4.82 -10.02
C ALA A 586 14.77 5.17 -11.39
N ASP A 587 14.87 4.25 -12.36
CA ASP A 587 14.25 4.31 -13.68
C ASP A 587 12.89 3.59 -13.72
N GLY A 588 12.34 3.23 -12.55
CA GLY A 588 11.11 2.49 -12.36
C GLY A 588 11.24 0.99 -12.62
N SER A 589 12.38 0.51 -13.11
CA SER A 589 12.50 -0.89 -13.51
C SER A 589 12.57 -1.85 -12.33
N TYR A 590 12.08 -3.08 -12.46
CA TYR A 590 12.17 -4.12 -11.43
C TYR A 590 12.42 -5.49 -12.07
N LEU A 591 12.94 -6.44 -11.28
CA LEU A 591 13.20 -7.83 -11.68
C LEU A 591 12.93 -8.76 -10.51
N VAL A 592 12.09 -9.77 -10.72
CA VAL A 592 11.83 -10.90 -9.82
C VAL A 592 12.30 -12.18 -10.51
N PRO A 593 13.50 -12.70 -10.18
CA PRO A 593 14.05 -13.90 -10.80
C PRO A 593 13.57 -15.19 -10.11
N GLY A 594 13.86 -16.35 -10.70
CA GLY A 594 13.76 -17.65 -10.01
C GLY A 594 12.35 -18.25 -9.95
N MET A 595 11.48 -17.92 -10.90
CA MET A 595 10.08 -18.34 -10.88
C MET A 595 9.85 -19.68 -11.60
N ALA A 596 9.07 -20.57 -11.01
CA ALA A 596 8.54 -21.77 -11.70
C ALA A 596 7.61 -21.38 -12.86
N PRO A 597 7.32 -22.30 -13.80
CA PRO A 597 6.17 -22.16 -14.69
C PRO A 597 4.85 -22.10 -13.92
N GLY A 598 3.93 -21.24 -14.33
CA GLY A 598 2.61 -21.08 -13.70
C GLY A 598 1.98 -19.70 -13.86
N ASP A 599 0.76 -19.54 -13.35
CA ASP A 599 0.07 -18.25 -13.26
C ASP A 599 0.38 -17.55 -11.92
N TYR A 600 0.71 -16.26 -12.02
CA TYR A 600 1.05 -15.41 -10.88
C TYR A 600 0.24 -14.11 -10.92
N ASN A 601 -0.20 -13.64 -9.75
CA ASN A 601 -0.72 -12.29 -9.53
C ASN A 601 0.40 -11.41 -8.98
N ILE A 602 0.52 -10.17 -9.42
CA ILE A 602 1.58 -9.24 -9.06
C ILE A 602 0.94 -7.99 -8.45
N LEU A 603 1.35 -7.61 -7.24
CA LEU A 603 0.90 -6.43 -6.52
C LEU A 603 2.02 -5.38 -6.50
N PHE A 604 1.71 -4.17 -6.93
CA PHE A 604 2.61 -3.01 -6.94
C PHE A 604 2.12 -1.96 -5.94
N GLN A 605 2.97 -1.59 -4.99
CA GLN A 605 2.60 -0.69 -3.89
C GLN A 605 3.67 0.35 -3.63
N LYS A 606 3.26 1.60 -3.40
CA LYS A 606 4.15 2.69 -2.97
C LYS A 606 3.40 3.58 -1.98
N PRO A 607 3.95 3.88 -0.79
CA PRO A 607 3.35 4.83 0.13
C PRO A 607 3.09 6.17 -0.56
N GLY A 608 1.89 6.72 -0.38
CA GLY A 608 1.43 7.94 -1.05
C GLY A 608 0.95 7.76 -2.49
N LYS A 609 0.89 6.51 -3.01
CA LYS A 609 0.33 6.18 -4.33
C LYS A 609 -0.77 5.12 -4.22
N THR A 610 -1.65 5.06 -5.21
CA THR A 610 -2.67 4.01 -5.36
C THR A 610 -1.99 2.72 -5.82
N SER A 611 -2.25 1.60 -5.15
CA SER A 611 -1.72 0.28 -5.51
C SER A 611 -2.19 -0.17 -6.90
N ALA A 612 -1.36 -0.94 -7.61
CA ALA A 612 -1.72 -1.61 -8.86
C ALA A 612 -1.61 -3.13 -8.72
N ASN A 613 -2.39 -3.88 -9.49
CA ASN A 613 -2.22 -5.33 -9.65
C ASN A 613 -1.89 -5.66 -11.11
N ALA A 614 -1.37 -6.84 -11.38
CA ALA A 614 -1.23 -7.40 -12.71
C ALA A 614 -1.21 -8.93 -12.65
N GLY A 615 -1.39 -9.61 -13.79
CA GLY A 615 -1.17 -11.04 -13.93
C GLY A 615 0.06 -11.34 -14.79
N ALA A 616 0.72 -12.47 -14.54
CA ALA A 616 1.77 -13.02 -15.38
C ALA A 616 1.63 -14.54 -15.52
N TYR A 617 1.69 -15.04 -16.74
CA TYR A 617 1.86 -16.47 -17.02
C TYR A 617 3.32 -16.72 -17.40
N LEU A 618 3.96 -17.69 -16.74
CA LEU A 618 5.35 -18.09 -16.98
C LEU A 618 5.39 -19.53 -17.49
N ASP A 619 6.21 -19.79 -18.50
CA ASP A 619 6.38 -21.13 -19.09
C ASP A 619 7.81 -21.34 -19.60
N TYR A 620 8.21 -22.59 -19.81
CA TYR A 620 9.44 -22.93 -20.50
C TYR A 620 9.22 -23.01 -22.01
N MET A 621 9.71 -22.02 -22.75
CA MET A 621 9.69 -22.08 -24.21
C MET A 621 10.83 -22.98 -24.69
N ASN A 622 10.48 -24.17 -25.22
CA ASN A 622 11.44 -25.19 -25.68
C ASN A 622 12.49 -25.58 -24.62
N GLY A 623 12.10 -25.65 -23.33
CA GLY A 623 13.01 -26.01 -22.24
C GLY A 623 13.98 -24.92 -21.79
N THR A 624 13.84 -23.70 -22.33
CA THR A 624 14.64 -22.53 -21.92
C THR A 624 13.82 -21.64 -20.97
N PRO A 625 14.44 -21.10 -19.89
CA PRO A 625 13.76 -20.14 -19.03
C PRO A 625 13.34 -18.88 -19.78
N THR A 626 12.19 -18.33 -19.42
CA THR A 626 11.61 -17.13 -20.06
C THR A 626 11.61 -15.92 -19.12
N THR A 627 11.67 -14.74 -19.73
CA THR A 627 11.50 -13.46 -19.04
C THR A 627 10.20 -12.81 -19.52
N THR A 628 9.30 -12.50 -18.59
CA THR A 628 8.01 -11.87 -18.88
C THR A 628 8.02 -10.43 -18.39
N THR A 629 7.61 -9.48 -19.26
CA THR A 629 7.56 -8.06 -18.93
C THR A 629 6.17 -7.64 -18.45
N VAL A 630 6.07 -7.03 -17.27
CA VAL A 630 4.83 -6.53 -16.68
C VAL A 630 5.05 -5.12 -16.14
N ASN A 631 4.46 -4.11 -16.77
CA ASN A 631 4.60 -2.71 -16.32
C ASN A 631 3.41 -2.29 -15.45
N ALA A 632 3.61 -1.32 -14.56
CA ALA A 632 2.56 -0.80 -13.69
C ALA A 632 2.57 0.73 -13.65
N MET A 633 1.38 1.34 -13.54
CA MET A 633 1.25 2.78 -13.26
C MET A 633 0.59 3.01 -11.89
N LEU A 634 1.26 3.77 -11.00
CA LEU A 634 0.71 4.18 -9.71
C LEU A 634 0.41 5.70 -9.72
N SER A 635 -0.82 6.08 -9.40
CA SER A 635 -1.26 7.48 -9.28
C SER A 635 -1.16 7.97 -7.83
N ASP A 636 -1.12 9.29 -7.58
CA ASP A 636 -1.08 9.83 -6.21
C ASP A 636 -2.29 9.38 -5.36
N ALA A 637 -2.01 8.98 -4.12
CA ALA A 637 -3.03 8.66 -3.13
C ALA A 637 -3.69 9.96 -2.68
N GLY A 638 -4.98 10.09 -2.96
CA GLY A 638 -5.76 11.32 -2.74
C GLY A 638 -6.49 11.84 -3.99
N GLY A 639 -6.19 11.30 -5.19
CA GLY A 639 -6.94 11.60 -6.42
C GLY A 639 -8.02 10.58 -6.79
N GLY A 640 -8.15 9.49 -6.04
CA GLY A 640 -9.08 8.39 -6.34
C GLY A 640 -10.28 8.37 -5.40
N SER A 641 -11.44 8.79 -5.91
CA SER A 641 -12.72 8.44 -5.28
C SER A 641 -12.97 6.96 -5.55
N GLY A 642 -12.87 6.12 -4.52
CA GLY A 642 -13.37 4.76 -4.59
C GLY A 642 -14.84 4.78 -5.01
N GLN A 643 -15.16 4.15 -6.14
CA GLN A 643 -16.54 4.05 -6.63
C GLN A 643 -17.15 2.79 -6.05
N VAL A 644 -18.17 2.98 -5.22
CA VAL A 644 -18.92 1.89 -4.60
C VAL A 644 -19.96 1.36 -5.59
N MET A 645 -19.96 0.05 -5.78
CA MET A 645 -20.89 -0.66 -6.65
C MET A 645 -21.60 -1.77 -5.90
N ASN A 646 -22.89 -1.88 -6.14
CA ASN A 646 -23.71 -2.94 -5.59
C ASN A 646 -23.93 -4.01 -6.66
N ILE A 647 -23.41 -5.21 -6.41
CA ILE A 647 -23.54 -6.36 -7.29
C ILE A 647 -24.59 -7.30 -6.74
N GLN A 648 -25.46 -7.78 -7.63
CA GLN A 648 -26.49 -8.76 -7.30
C GLN A 648 -25.99 -10.18 -7.60
N PRO A 649 -26.59 -11.21 -6.98
CA PRO A 649 -26.38 -12.59 -7.43
C PRO A 649 -26.80 -12.74 -8.91
N GLN A 650 -26.22 -13.71 -9.59
CA GLN A 650 -26.42 -13.98 -11.03
C GLN A 650 -25.81 -12.87 -11.92
N TRP A 651 -26.39 -12.65 -13.10
CA TRP A 651 -25.85 -11.80 -14.15
C TRP A 651 -26.11 -10.31 -13.90
N ASN A 652 -25.08 -9.50 -14.09
CA ASN A 652 -25.08 -8.05 -13.91
C ASN A 652 -24.47 -7.37 -15.15
N LEU A 653 -24.95 -6.16 -15.46
CA LEU A 653 -24.31 -5.27 -16.42
C LEU A 653 -23.42 -4.27 -15.68
N VAL A 654 -22.11 -4.37 -15.88
CA VAL A 654 -21.10 -3.56 -15.21
C VAL A 654 -20.24 -2.78 -16.20
N SER A 655 -19.49 -1.78 -15.71
CA SER A 655 -18.47 -1.07 -16.48
C SER A 655 -17.38 -0.51 -15.57
N LEU A 656 -16.33 0.12 -16.13
CA LEU A 656 -15.26 0.77 -15.39
C LEU A 656 -15.50 2.29 -15.24
N PRO A 657 -15.93 2.76 -14.05
CA PRO A 657 -16.25 4.18 -13.85
C PRO A 657 -15.02 5.03 -13.60
N VAL A 658 -13.93 4.44 -13.10
CA VAL A 658 -12.65 5.09 -12.80
C VAL A 658 -11.55 4.46 -13.64
N THR A 659 -10.45 5.18 -13.84
CA THR A 659 -9.25 4.59 -14.43
C THR A 659 -8.61 3.72 -13.38
N VAL A 660 -8.70 2.41 -13.57
CA VAL A 660 -8.15 1.41 -12.66
C VAL A 660 -6.71 1.13 -13.02
N ALA A 661 -5.92 0.78 -12.02
CA ALA A 661 -4.53 0.42 -12.25
C ALA A 661 -4.38 -0.91 -12.98
N ASP A 662 -5.32 -1.84 -12.76
CA ASP A 662 -5.48 -3.07 -13.54
C ASP A 662 -6.90 -3.19 -14.07
N ALA A 663 -7.03 -3.22 -15.39
CA ALA A 663 -8.33 -3.37 -16.05
C ALA A 663 -8.70 -4.84 -16.32
N HIS A 664 -7.91 -5.82 -15.87
CA HIS A 664 -8.27 -7.22 -16.00
C HIS A 664 -9.50 -7.53 -15.17
N ARG A 665 -10.40 -8.34 -15.74
CA ARG A 665 -11.67 -8.72 -15.12
C ARG A 665 -11.45 -9.31 -13.74
N ASN A 666 -10.44 -10.15 -13.56
CA ASN A 666 -10.16 -10.78 -12.26
C ASN A 666 -9.62 -9.79 -11.21
N ALA A 667 -8.93 -8.73 -11.63
CA ALA A 667 -8.45 -7.71 -10.70
C ALA A 667 -9.59 -6.77 -10.25
N VAL A 668 -10.48 -6.40 -11.17
CA VAL A 668 -11.60 -5.50 -10.88
C VAL A 668 -12.77 -6.23 -10.22
N PHE A 669 -13.05 -7.46 -10.65
CA PHE A 669 -14.18 -8.29 -10.22
C PHE A 669 -13.73 -9.72 -9.85
N PRO A 670 -12.92 -9.90 -8.79
CA PRO A 670 -12.30 -11.18 -8.44
C PRO A 670 -13.31 -12.29 -8.11
N SER A 671 -14.45 -11.95 -7.51
CA SER A 671 -15.50 -12.94 -7.18
C SER A 671 -16.48 -13.20 -8.33
N ALA A 672 -16.21 -12.68 -9.54
CA ALA A 672 -17.00 -13.00 -10.72
C ALA A 672 -16.79 -14.48 -11.12
N THR A 673 -17.89 -15.20 -11.19
CA THR A 673 -17.95 -16.63 -11.56
C THR A 673 -17.96 -16.86 -13.08
N SER A 674 -18.04 -15.80 -13.89
CA SER A 674 -17.97 -15.86 -15.35
C SER A 674 -16.87 -14.96 -15.88
N ALA A 675 -16.41 -15.23 -17.10
CA ALA A 675 -15.68 -14.24 -17.88
C ALA A 675 -16.53 -12.99 -18.16
N ALA A 676 -15.89 -11.87 -18.49
CA ALA A 676 -16.58 -10.65 -18.94
C ALA A 676 -16.92 -10.77 -20.42
N PHE A 677 -18.20 -10.58 -20.74
CA PHE A 677 -18.69 -10.56 -22.11
C PHE A 677 -19.01 -9.13 -22.52
N ARG A 678 -18.28 -8.61 -23.52
CA ARG A 678 -18.63 -7.35 -24.21
C ARG A 678 -19.42 -7.64 -25.46
N TYR A 679 -20.08 -6.63 -26.01
CA TYR A 679 -20.79 -6.73 -27.28
C TYR A 679 -20.03 -5.99 -28.36
N ASP A 680 -19.75 -6.65 -29.49
CA ASP A 680 -18.95 -6.09 -30.58
C ASP A 680 -19.78 -5.40 -31.70
N GLY A 681 -21.10 -5.32 -31.51
CA GLY A 681 -22.06 -4.85 -32.52
C GLY A 681 -22.90 -5.98 -33.11
N SER A 682 -22.40 -7.22 -33.06
CA SER A 682 -23.05 -8.41 -33.64
C SER A 682 -23.26 -9.55 -32.65
N SER A 683 -22.31 -9.77 -31.75
CA SER A 683 -22.27 -10.92 -30.85
C SER A 683 -21.58 -10.59 -29.53
N TYR A 684 -21.70 -11.50 -28.56
CA TYR A 684 -20.91 -11.40 -27.34
C TYR A 684 -19.54 -12.01 -27.55
N VAL A 685 -18.52 -11.23 -27.22
CA VAL A 685 -17.13 -11.65 -27.25
C VAL A 685 -16.54 -11.56 -25.85
N LEU A 686 -15.67 -12.52 -25.54
CA LEU A 686 -14.93 -12.53 -24.28
C LEU A 686 -13.94 -11.37 -24.26
N SER A 687 -13.81 -10.74 -23.10
CA SER A 687 -12.85 -9.67 -22.86
C SER A 687 -12.28 -9.87 -21.47
N ASP A 688 -11.02 -10.31 -21.39
CA ASP A 688 -10.36 -10.41 -20.08
C ASP A 688 -9.87 -9.05 -19.60
N MET A 689 -9.31 -8.25 -20.51
CA MET A 689 -9.03 -6.83 -20.27
C MET A 689 -10.30 -6.00 -20.53
N LEU A 690 -10.74 -5.25 -19.53
CA LEU A 690 -11.90 -4.38 -19.62
C LEU A 690 -11.49 -3.02 -20.20
N ASP A 691 -12.26 -2.54 -21.15
CA ASP A 691 -12.16 -1.24 -21.76
C ASP A 691 -13.10 -0.26 -21.04
N TYR A 692 -12.69 1.00 -21.02
CA TYR A 692 -13.37 2.05 -20.30
C TYR A 692 -14.64 2.53 -21.00
N SER A 693 -14.83 2.27 -22.29
CA SER A 693 -16.00 2.72 -23.08
C SER A 693 -17.11 1.70 -23.17
N SER A 694 -16.82 0.47 -22.80
CA SER A 694 -17.71 -0.67 -22.96
C SER A 694 -18.41 -1.03 -21.66
N GLY A 695 -19.62 -1.58 -21.78
CA GLY A 695 -20.26 -2.34 -20.71
C GLY A 695 -19.98 -3.83 -20.85
N TYR A 696 -20.17 -4.57 -19.76
CA TYR A 696 -19.84 -5.99 -19.67
C TYR A 696 -20.93 -6.77 -18.93
N TRP A 697 -21.20 -7.99 -19.40
CA TRP A 697 -21.91 -8.98 -18.61
C TRP A 697 -20.96 -9.75 -17.70
N LEU A 698 -21.26 -9.79 -16.41
CA LEU A 698 -20.58 -10.61 -15.42
C LEU A 698 -21.57 -11.32 -14.49
N ARG A 699 -21.26 -12.56 -14.13
CA ARG A 699 -22.06 -13.38 -13.21
C ARG A 699 -21.39 -13.52 -11.86
N PHE A 700 -22.18 -13.40 -10.80
CA PHE A 700 -21.73 -13.57 -9.42
C PHE A 700 -22.57 -14.61 -8.68
N SER A 701 -22.00 -15.28 -7.68
CA SER A 701 -22.70 -16.28 -6.87
C SER A 701 -23.58 -15.66 -5.78
N ALA A 702 -23.22 -14.47 -5.29
CA ALA A 702 -23.88 -13.79 -4.18
C ALA A 702 -23.93 -12.26 -4.36
N ALA A 703 -24.78 -11.61 -3.57
CA ALA A 703 -24.83 -10.15 -3.49
C ALA A 703 -23.60 -9.64 -2.75
N GLN A 704 -23.00 -8.55 -3.23
CA GLN A 704 -21.80 -7.98 -2.64
C GLN A 704 -21.64 -6.51 -3.01
N VAL A 705 -20.87 -5.79 -2.20
CA VAL A 705 -20.50 -4.40 -2.44
C VAL A 705 -19.03 -4.35 -2.82
N PHE A 706 -18.73 -3.83 -4.01
CA PHE A 706 -17.35 -3.58 -4.45
C PHE A 706 -17.01 -2.11 -4.29
N SER A 707 -15.76 -1.81 -3.96
CA SER A 707 -15.19 -0.48 -4.12
C SER A 707 -14.10 -0.58 -5.18
N ILE A 708 -14.31 0.04 -6.35
CA ILE A 708 -13.27 0.16 -7.35
C ILE A 708 -12.51 1.46 -7.08
N SER A 709 -11.24 1.33 -6.72
CA SER A 709 -10.32 2.45 -6.57
C SER A 709 -9.63 2.79 -7.89
N GLY A 710 -9.56 4.06 -8.23
CA GLY A 710 -8.96 4.53 -9.47
C GLY A 710 -9.12 6.04 -9.64
N SER A 711 -8.47 6.62 -10.66
CA SER A 711 -8.60 8.06 -10.92
C SER A 711 -9.97 8.41 -11.53
N GLN A 712 -10.53 9.53 -11.11
CA GLN A 712 -11.84 9.96 -11.62
C GLN A 712 -11.81 10.25 -13.12
N ARG A 713 -12.85 9.80 -13.80
CA ARG A 713 -13.15 10.03 -15.19
C ARG A 713 -14.32 11.00 -15.26
N THR A 714 -14.05 12.22 -15.72
CA THR A 714 -15.03 13.30 -15.80
C THR A 714 -15.60 13.47 -17.20
N SER A 715 -15.01 12.83 -18.22
CA SER A 715 -15.53 12.84 -19.59
C SER A 715 -15.15 11.57 -20.31
N GLN A 716 -16.00 11.14 -21.24
CA GLN A 716 -15.71 10.03 -22.13
C GLN A 716 -16.49 10.14 -23.43
N THR A 717 -15.78 9.95 -24.54
CA THR A 717 -16.38 9.72 -25.85
C THR A 717 -16.36 8.23 -26.18
N VAL A 718 -17.51 7.68 -26.55
CA VAL A 718 -17.73 6.29 -26.95
C VAL A 718 -18.05 6.26 -28.44
N THR A 719 -17.32 5.44 -29.20
CA THR A 719 -17.62 5.21 -30.62
C THR A 719 -18.84 4.29 -30.73
N LEU A 720 -19.83 4.69 -31.53
CA LEU A 720 -21.04 3.92 -31.78
C LEU A 720 -20.99 3.27 -33.16
N SER A 721 -21.36 1.99 -33.20
CA SER A 721 -21.66 1.27 -34.43
C SER A 721 -23.16 1.33 -34.72
N PRO A 722 -23.59 1.25 -36.00
CA PRO A 722 -25.00 1.05 -36.34
C PRO A 722 -25.57 -0.18 -35.61
N GLY A 723 -26.75 -0.05 -35.02
CA GLY A 723 -27.36 -1.11 -34.22
C GLY A 723 -27.07 -0.98 -32.72
N TRP A 724 -27.03 -2.11 -32.02
CA TRP A 724 -26.91 -2.14 -30.56
C TRP A 724 -25.48 -1.90 -30.09
N ASN A 725 -25.33 -1.08 -29.06
CA ASN A 725 -24.05 -0.78 -28.42
C ASN A 725 -24.20 -0.99 -26.91
N LEU A 726 -23.21 -1.66 -26.30
CA LEU A 726 -23.12 -1.84 -24.86
C LEU A 726 -22.04 -0.90 -24.31
N VAL A 727 -22.47 0.20 -23.71
CA VAL A 727 -21.61 1.31 -23.31
C VAL A 727 -21.36 1.34 -21.80
N GLY A 728 -20.20 1.86 -21.43
CA GLY A 728 -19.77 2.03 -20.04
C GLY A 728 -20.23 3.34 -19.40
N SER A 729 -19.70 3.61 -18.21
CA SER A 729 -20.01 4.79 -17.39
C SER A 729 -18.73 5.57 -17.04
N ILE A 730 -18.90 6.78 -16.49
CA ILE A 730 -17.82 7.60 -15.94
C ILE A 730 -17.95 7.71 -14.42
N SER A 731 -17.06 8.46 -13.74
CA SER A 731 -17.01 8.50 -12.26
C SER A 731 -18.14 9.29 -11.59
N THR A 732 -19.04 9.88 -12.39
CA THR A 732 -20.20 10.62 -11.89
C THR A 732 -21.44 10.20 -12.66
N SER A 733 -22.60 10.27 -12.01
CA SER A 733 -23.88 9.98 -12.67
C SER A 733 -24.19 11.05 -13.72
N VAL A 734 -24.45 10.63 -14.96
CA VAL A 734 -24.82 11.51 -16.08
C VAL A 734 -26.28 11.28 -16.44
N GLY A 735 -27.11 12.32 -16.43
CA GLY A 735 -28.50 12.21 -16.91
C GLY A 735 -28.53 11.86 -18.40
N THR A 736 -29.39 10.93 -18.85
CA THR A 736 -29.44 10.50 -20.25
C THR A 736 -29.81 11.63 -21.21
N SER A 737 -30.51 12.65 -20.73
CA SER A 737 -30.81 13.89 -21.49
C SER A 737 -29.60 14.80 -21.69
N ALA A 738 -28.52 14.63 -20.91
CA ALA A 738 -27.29 15.41 -21.02
C ALA A 738 -26.24 14.74 -21.94
N VAL A 739 -26.53 13.52 -22.40
CA VAL A 739 -25.67 12.78 -23.34
C VAL A 739 -25.75 13.45 -24.71
N THR A 740 -24.59 13.81 -25.26
CA THR A 740 -24.50 14.39 -26.61
C THR A 740 -24.03 13.34 -27.60
N THR A 741 -24.46 13.45 -28.85
CA THR A 741 -24.03 12.55 -29.92
C THR A 741 -23.56 13.32 -31.15
N ASN A 742 -22.68 12.69 -31.92
CA ASN A 742 -22.27 13.17 -33.22
C ASN A 742 -22.39 12.04 -34.26
N PRO A 743 -23.28 12.15 -35.28
CA PRO A 743 -24.24 13.24 -35.47
C PRO A 743 -25.29 13.36 -34.34
N ALA A 744 -25.93 14.52 -34.23
CA ALA A 744 -26.99 14.72 -33.25
C ALA A 744 -28.22 13.85 -33.59
N GLY A 745 -28.84 13.24 -32.58
CA GLY A 745 -30.08 12.47 -32.76
C GLY A 745 -29.90 11.06 -33.35
N ILE A 746 -28.69 10.50 -33.31
CA ILE A 746 -28.42 9.13 -33.83
C ILE A 746 -28.96 8.00 -32.94
N LEU A 747 -29.36 8.27 -31.69
CA LEU A 747 -29.88 7.25 -30.80
C LEU A 747 -31.33 6.93 -31.15
N SER A 748 -31.63 5.65 -31.39
CA SER A 748 -32.96 5.15 -31.76
C SER A 748 -33.76 4.58 -30.58
N THR A 749 -33.12 4.37 -29.44
CA THR A 749 -33.75 3.81 -28.23
C THR A 749 -33.43 4.62 -26.98
N HIS A 750 -34.21 4.37 -25.93
CA HIS A 750 -33.78 4.71 -24.57
C HIS A 750 -32.52 3.91 -24.19
N PHE A 751 -31.83 4.37 -23.13
CA PHE A 751 -30.80 3.57 -22.48
C PHE A 751 -31.46 2.49 -21.63
N PHE A 752 -30.93 1.28 -21.68
CA PHE A 752 -31.39 0.18 -20.83
C PHE A 752 -30.26 -0.26 -19.90
N THR A 753 -30.59 -0.49 -18.64
CA THR A 753 -29.73 -1.19 -17.69
C THR A 753 -30.40 -2.51 -17.29
N TYR A 754 -29.70 -3.32 -16.49
CA TYR A 754 -30.18 -4.62 -16.06
C TYR A 754 -30.15 -4.73 -14.54
N THR A 755 -31.34 -4.79 -13.94
CA THR A 755 -31.52 -4.99 -12.50
C THR A 755 -32.55 -6.11 -12.30
N ARG A 756 -32.09 -7.36 -12.45
CA ARG A 756 -32.95 -8.56 -12.38
C ARG A 756 -34.04 -8.60 -13.46
N GLY A 757 -33.72 -8.01 -14.61
CA GLY A 757 -34.62 -7.68 -15.71
C GLY A 757 -34.16 -6.38 -16.39
N TYR A 758 -34.55 -6.16 -17.64
CA TYR A 758 -34.23 -4.93 -18.36
C TYR A 758 -35.13 -3.79 -17.93
N THR A 759 -34.52 -2.64 -17.63
CA THR A 759 -35.22 -1.42 -17.23
C THR A 759 -34.66 -0.23 -18.01
N THR A 760 -35.53 0.72 -18.38
CA THR A 760 -35.08 1.99 -18.97
C THR A 760 -34.35 2.82 -17.91
N ALA A 761 -33.28 3.49 -18.33
CA ALA A 761 -32.44 4.31 -17.47
C ALA A 761 -32.62 5.81 -17.78
N THR A 762 -32.74 6.62 -16.73
CA THR A 762 -32.67 8.09 -16.82
C THR A 762 -31.30 8.67 -16.52
N SER A 763 -30.40 7.85 -16.00
CA SER A 763 -29.03 8.19 -15.72
C SER A 763 -28.10 7.05 -16.08
N ILE A 764 -26.88 7.42 -16.45
CA ILE A 764 -25.72 6.56 -16.61
C ILE A 764 -24.92 6.70 -15.32
N ASP A 765 -25.15 5.76 -14.39
CA ASP A 765 -24.57 5.73 -13.05
C ASP A 765 -23.18 5.07 -13.10
N PRO A 766 -22.24 5.49 -12.23
CA PRO A 766 -20.92 4.87 -12.13
C PRO A 766 -21.00 3.36 -11.88
N GLY A 767 -20.20 2.60 -12.62
CA GLY A 767 -20.00 1.16 -12.42
C GLY A 767 -20.98 0.26 -13.14
N LYS A 768 -22.04 0.82 -13.75
CA LYS A 768 -23.06 0.05 -14.48
C LYS A 768 -22.83 0.06 -15.98
N GLY A 769 -23.25 -1.01 -16.65
CA GLY A 769 -23.31 -1.09 -18.11
C GLY A 769 -24.68 -0.67 -18.63
N TYR A 770 -24.69 -0.06 -19.83
CA TYR A 770 -25.91 0.45 -20.46
C TYR A 770 -26.00 0.06 -21.92
N TRP A 771 -27.17 -0.40 -22.35
CA TRP A 771 -27.46 -0.65 -23.76
C TRP A 771 -28.10 0.57 -24.41
N VAL A 772 -27.71 0.87 -25.64
CA VAL A 772 -28.37 1.85 -26.50
C VAL A 772 -28.24 1.45 -27.97
N LYS A 773 -29.29 1.72 -28.77
CA LYS A 773 -29.26 1.47 -30.21
C LYS A 773 -29.02 2.76 -30.98
N ALA A 774 -28.11 2.72 -31.95
CA ALA A 774 -27.83 3.83 -32.86
C ALA A 774 -28.32 3.52 -34.28
N SER A 775 -28.86 4.52 -34.97
CA SER A 775 -29.34 4.40 -36.36
C SER A 775 -28.20 4.37 -37.38
N ALA A 776 -27.04 4.94 -37.03
CA ALA A 776 -25.84 5.01 -37.84
C ALA A 776 -24.58 5.01 -36.96
N GLY A 777 -23.41 4.87 -37.59
CA GLY A 777 -22.13 5.00 -36.91
C GLY A 777 -21.89 6.46 -36.48
N GLY A 778 -21.24 6.65 -35.33
CA GLY A 778 -21.01 7.97 -34.78
C GLY A 778 -20.29 7.92 -33.44
N SER A 779 -20.51 8.94 -32.62
CA SER A 779 -19.98 8.98 -31.26
C SER A 779 -21.01 9.50 -30.27
N LEU A 780 -20.85 9.08 -29.03
CA LEU A 780 -21.63 9.48 -27.87
C LEU A 780 -20.68 10.02 -26.81
N THR A 781 -20.97 11.17 -26.23
CA THR A 781 -20.11 11.79 -25.20
C THR A 781 -20.83 11.89 -23.86
N LEU A 782 -20.16 11.42 -22.81
CA LEU A 782 -20.53 11.53 -21.42
C LEU A 782 -19.68 12.61 -20.77
N ASN A 783 -20.28 13.54 -20.02
CA ASN A 783 -19.56 14.60 -19.32
C ASN A 783 -20.08 14.78 -17.89
N ALA A 784 -19.16 14.90 -16.93
CA ALA A 784 -19.44 15.25 -15.56
C ALA A 784 -20.00 16.68 -15.48
N GLY A 785 -20.99 16.89 -14.61
CA GLY A 785 -21.73 18.15 -14.54
C GLY A 785 -22.84 18.31 -15.58
N GLY A 786 -23.12 17.27 -16.38
CA GLY A 786 -24.36 17.19 -17.16
C GLY A 786 -25.59 17.31 -16.25
N ALA A 787 -26.66 17.95 -16.75
CA ALA A 787 -27.87 18.25 -15.98
C ALA A 787 -28.30 17.09 -15.06
N SER A 788 -28.65 17.40 -13.80
CA SER A 788 -29.11 16.42 -12.82
C SER A 788 -30.22 15.54 -13.41
N PRO A 789 -30.32 14.25 -13.00
CA PRO A 789 -31.34 13.35 -13.52
C PRO A 789 -32.71 14.00 -13.41
N LYS A 790 -33.33 14.34 -14.55
CA LYS A 790 -34.76 14.67 -14.53
C LYS A 790 -35.46 13.36 -14.23
N ALA A 791 -36.29 13.34 -13.19
CA ALA A 791 -37.20 12.23 -12.96
C ALA A 791 -37.92 11.91 -14.27
N SER A 792 -37.97 10.62 -14.64
CA SER A 792 -38.65 10.09 -15.84
C SER A 792 -40.17 10.26 -15.80
N ALA A 793 -40.68 11.37 -15.27
CA ALA A 793 -42.10 11.59 -15.12
C ALA A 793 -42.79 11.40 -16.48
N ASN A 794 -42.24 11.94 -17.57
CA ASN A 794 -42.94 11.91 -18.87
C ASN A 794 -42.98 10.53 -19.55
N SER A 795 -41.92 9.72 -19.50
CA SER A 795 -41.89 8.41 -20.18
C SER A 795 -42.60 7.31 -19.37
N ALA A 796 -42.45 7.31 -18.05
CA ALA A 796 -43.17 6.38 -17.18
C ALA A 796 -44.68 6.68 -17.13
N LEU A 797 -45.06 7.96 -17.12
CA LEU A 797 -46.48 8.36 -17.27
C LEU A 797 -47.03 8.00 -18.65
N ALA A 798 -46.24 8.12 -19.73
CA ALA A 798 -46.68 7.73 -21.07
C ALA A 798 -46.96 6.21 -21.16
N LEU A 799 -46.04 5.36 -20.68
CA LEU A 799 -46.26 3.91 -20.66
C LEU A 799 -47.40 3.47 -19.72
N SER A 800 -47.67 4.24 -18.66
CA SER A 800 -48.78 3.94 -17.73
C SER A 800 -50.16 4.01 -18.39
N ALA A 801 -50.28 4.64 -19.57
CA ALA A 801 -51.51 4.67 -20.36
C ALA A 801 -51.75 3.35 -21.15
N LEU A 802 -50.75 2.46 -21.25
CA LEU A 802 -50.88 1.16 -21.91
C LEU A 802 -51.26 0.07 -20.93
N ASN A 803 -51.78 -1.06 -21.43
CA ASN A 803 -51.91 -2.25 -20.61
C ASN A 803 -50.53 -2.78 -20.24
N SER A 804 -50.41 -3.38 -19.06
CA SER A 804 -49.16 -3.95 -18.58
C SER A 804 -49.31 -5.40 -18.16
N LEU A 805 -48.26 -6.17 -18.38
CA LEU A 805 -48.10 -7.55 -17.96
C LEU A 805 -46.73 -7.70 -17.28
N THR A 806 -46.73 -7.87 -15.97
CA THR A 806 -45.52 -8.11 -15.17
C THR A 806 -45.37 -9.59 -14.89
N ILE A 807 -44.26 -10.17 -15.29
CA ILE A 807 -43.91 -11.57 -15.00
C ILE A 807 -42.74 -11.56 -14.03
N LYS A 808 -42.98 -12.11 -12.83
CA LYS A 808 -41.99 -12.28 -11.76
C LYS A 808 -41.71 -13.76 -11.53
N ASP A 809 -40.44 -14.13 -11.43
CA ASP A 809 -40.02 -15.50 -11.18
C ASP A 809 -39.80 -15.79 -9.68
N ALA A 810 -39.52 -17.06 -9.35
CA ALA A 810 -39.28 -17.49 -7.97
C ALA A 810 -37.97 -16.96 -7.38
N ALA A 811 -36.98 -16.62 -8.21
CA ALA A 811 -35.74 -16.01 -7.75
C ALA A 811 -35.98 -14.54 -7.35
N GLY A 812 -37.06 -13.91 -7.83
CA GLY A 812 -37.40 -12.52 -7.61
C GLY A 812 -37.08 -11.60 -8.80
N ASN A 813 -36.65 -12.16 -9.92
CA ASN A 813 -36.45 -11.46 -11.18
C ASN A 813 -37.79 -11.07 -11.78
N SER A 814 -37.87 -9.92 -12.45
CA SER A 814 -39.14 -9.36 -12.89
C SER A 814 -38.99 -8.55 -14.15
N GLN A 815 -39.94 -8.70 -15.08
CA GLN A 815 -40.04 -7.89 -16.28
C GLN A 815 -41.47 -7.45 -16.51
N THR A 816 -41.66 -6.17 -16.83
CA THR A 816 -42.96 -5.62 -17.24
C THR A 816 -42.96 -5.40 -18.75
N LEU A 817 -43.95 -5.99 -19.42
CA LEU A 817 -44.27 -5.77 -20.82
C LEU A 817 -45.49 -4.85 -20.93
N TYR A 818 -45.54 -4.04 -21.98
CA TYR A 818 -46.62 -3.10 -22.25
C TYR A 818 -47.27 -3.42 -23.59
N PHE A 819 -48.58 -3.31 -23.67
CA PHE A 819 -49.33 -3.61 -24.89
C PHE A 819 -50.64 -2.83 -24.98
N GLY A 820 -51.20 -2.73 -26.17
CA GLY A 820 -52.47 -2.04 -26.39
C GLY A 820 -52.65 -1.56 -27.82
N GLY A 821 -53.64 -0.70 -28.02
CA GLY A 821 -53.84 0.01 -29.28
C GLY A 821 -52.71 1.00 -29.55
N GLN A 822 -52.46 1.29 -30.83
CA GLN A 822 -51.43 2.24 -31.23
C GLN A 822 -51.76 3.66 -30.75
N THR A 823 -50.82 4.30 -30.05
CA THR A 823 -50.96 5.67 -29.52
C THR A 823 -49.92 6.59 -30.15
N PRO A 824 -50.28 7.81 -30.62
CA PRO A 824 -49.33 8.73 -31.26
C PRO A 824 -48.18 9.21 -30.35
N THR A 825 -48.36 9.11 -29.03
CA THR A 825 -47.45 9.63 -28.00
C THR A 825 -46.31 8.68 -27.63
N ILE A 826 -46.35 7.42 -28.08
CA ILE A 826 -45.38 6.39 -27.71
C ILE A 826 -44.78 5.80 -28.98
N ASP A 827 -43.48 6.03 -29.18
CA ASP A 827 -42.71 5.33 -30.22
C ASP A 827 -42.26 3.96 -29.70
N ALA A 828 -42.85 2.88 -30.21
CA ALA A 828 -42.47 1.52 -29.83
C ALA A 828 -41.01 1.19 -30.19
N ASN A 829 -40.44 1.86 -31.20
CA ASN A 829 -39.04 1.62 -31.58
C ASN A 829 -38.09 2.05 -30.47
N ALA A 830 -38.44 3.08 -29.71
CA ALA A 830 -37.65 3.54 -28.57
C ALA A 830 -37.56 2.52 -27.42
N TYR A 831 -38.47 1.54 -27.42
CA TYR A 831 -38.61 0.47 -26.42
C TYR A 831 -38.24 -0.93 -26.93
N GLN A 832 -37.52 -1.01 -28.05
CA GLN A 832 -36.88 -2.26 -28.45
C GLN A 832 -35.90 -2.71 -27.37
N LEU A 833 -35.88 -4.00 -27.07
CA LEU A 833 -34.98 -4.58 -26.09
C LEU A 833 -33.63 -4.91 -26.72
N PRO A 834 -32.53 -4.80 -25.94
CA PRO A 834 -31.20 -5.18 -26.39
C PRO A 834 -31.11 -6.65 -26.85
N PRO A 835 -30.01 -7.07 -27.48
CA PRO A 835 -29.76 -8.48 -27.79
C PRO A 835 -30.00 -9.37 -26.57
N LEU A 836 -30.38 -10.64 -26.79
CA LEU A 836 -30.64 -11.57 -25.68
C LEU A 836 -29.45 -11.56 -24.71
N PRO A 837 -29.67 -11.52 -23.38
CA PRO A 837 -28.57 -11.62 -22.44
C PRO A 837 -28.02 -13.06 -22.45
N PRO A 838 -26.87 -13.32 -21.79
CA PRO A 838 -26.33 -14.67 -21.66
C PRO A 838 -27.41 -15.68 -21.27
N ALA A 839 -27.34 -16.93 -21.77
CA ALA A 839 -28.46 -17.88 -21.73
C ALA A 839 -29.07 -18.09 -20.33
N GLU A 840 -28.26 -18.00 -19.28
CA GLU A 840 -28.68 -18.15 -17.88
C GLU A 840 -29.22 -16.86 -17.22
N ALA A 841 -29.23 -15.74 -17.92
CA ALA A 841 -29.79 -14.48 -17.46
C ALA A 841 -31.30 -14.43 -17.76
N PHE A 842 -32.06 -13.94 -16.78
CA PHE A 842 -33.51 -13.76 -16.89
C PHE A 842 -33.84 -12.72 -17.97
N ASP A 843 -34.68 -13.12 -18.92
CA ASP A 843 -35.19 -12.23 -19.95
C ASP A 843 -36.61 -12.62 -20.36
N ILE A 844 -37.48 -11.61 -20.48
CA ILE A 844 -38.85 -11.78 -20.93
C ILE A 844 -39.14 -10.68 -21.93
N ARG A 845 -39.58 -11.05 -23.13
CA ARG A 845 -39.83 -10.08 -24.21
C ARG A 845 -40.91 -10.56 -25.15
N PHE A 846 -41.49 -9.63 -25.90
CA PHE A 846 -42.25 -10.02 -27.09
C PHE A 846 -41.29 -10.56 -28.16
N SER A 847 -41.74 -11.52 -28.97
CA SER A 847 -40.94 -12.12 -30.05
C SER A 847 -40.50 -11.09 -31.11
N GLY A 848 -41.19 -9.94 -31.21
CA GLY A 848 -40.80 -8.77 -31.99
C GLY A 848 -39.67 -7.92 -31.39
N GLN A 849 -39.00 -8.42 -30.34
CA GLN A 849 -37.82 -7.84 -29.69
C GLN A 849 -38.03 -6.51 -28.93
N GLY A 850 -39.18 -6.31 -28.27
CA GLY A 850 -39.43 -5.09 -27.51
C GLY A 850 -40.19 -5.28 -26.20
N LEU A 851 -40.21 -4.22 -25.38
CA LEU A 851 -41.08 -4.11 -24.20
C LEU A 851 -42.51 -3.73 -24.56
N VAL A 852 -42.71 -3.06 -25.69
CA VAL A 852 -43.99 -2.52 -26.12
C VAL A 852 -44.48 -3.25 -27.36
N GLN A 853 -45.72 -3.74 -27.34
CA GLN A 853 -46.36 -4.37 -28.48
C GLN A 853 -47.71 -3.71 -28.77
N PHE A 854 -47.81 -3.05 -29.92
CA PHE A 854 -49.08 -2.53 -30.40
C PHE A 854 -49.85 -3.57 -31.21
N HIS A 855 -51.18 -3.52 -31.10
CA HIS A 855 -52.09 -4.13 -32.05
C HIS A 855 -52.74 -3.05 -32.93
N PRO A 856 -53.12 -3.40 -34.17
CA PRO A 856 -53.84 -2.48 -35.06
C PRO A 856 -55.15 -2.00 -34.40
N VAL A 857 -55.57 -0.79 -34.79
CA VAL A 857 -56.75 -0.08 -34.23
C VAL A 857 -58.05 -0.91 -34.37
N SER A 858 -58.14 -1.74 -35.42
CA SER A 858 -59.22 -2.70 -35.58
C SER A 858 -58.68 -4.12 -35.44
N VAL A 859 -58.98 -4.77 -34.31
CA VAL A 859 -58.64 -6.18 -34.04
C VAL A 859 -59.64 -7.09 -34.77
N GLN A 860 -59.93 -6.83 -36.06
CA GLN A 860 -61.04 -7.49 -36.79
C GLN A 860 -60.88 -9.01 -36.91
N HIS A 861 -59.66 -9.55 -36.79
CA HIS A 861 -59.35 -10.97 -36.96
C HIS A 861 -58.70 -11.64 -35.72
N GLY A 862 -58.67 -10.96 -34.58
CA GLY A 862 -57.84 -11.41 -33.44
C GLY A 862 -56.34 -11.29 -33.76
N ALA A 863 -55.52 -11.11 -32.72
CA ALA A 863 -54.06 -11.06 -32.85
C ALA A 863 -53.42 -11.86 -31.72
N GLU A 864 -52.37 -12.61 -32.03
CA GLU A 864 -51.59 -13.34 -31.05
C GLU A 864 -50.15 -12.84 -31.04
N TYR A 865 -49.66 -12.50 -29.86
CA TYR A 865 -48.32 -12.01 -29.61
C TYR A 865 -47.58 -13.01 -28.73
N LEU A 866 -46.46 -13.52 -29.25
CA LEU A 866 -45.65 -14.47 -28.53
C LEU A 866 -44.75 -13.72 -27.54
N ILE A 867 -44.75 -14.18 -26.30
CA ILE A 867 -43.87 -13.74 -25.23
C ILE A 867 -42.87 -14.88 -24.99
N THR A 868 -41.59 -14.59 -25.13
CA THR A 868 -40.51 -15.54 -24.88
C THR A 868 -39.96 -15.35 -23.47
N LEU A 869 -39.72 -16.45 -22.76
CA LEU A 869 -39.18 -16.46 -21.41
C LEU A 869 -37.85 -17.23 -21.42
N GLN A 870 -36.77 -16.54 -21.08
CA GLN A 870 -35.44 -17.12 -20.90
C GLN A 870 -35.09 -17.14 -19.41
N SER A 871 -34.62 -18.28 -18.92
CA SER A 871 -34.12 -18.46 -17.55
C SER A 871 -35.04 -17.94 -16.44
N ALA A 872 -36.35 -18.03 -16.65
CA ALA A 872 -37.37 -17.68 -15.66
C ALA A 872 -37.63 -18.87 -14.73
N ALA A 873 -37.26 -18.72 -13.45
CA ALA A 873 -37.40 -19.78 -12.45
C ALA A 873 -38.86 -19.95 -12.00
N ALA A 874 -39.40 -21.16 -12.11
CA ALA A 874 -40.73 -21.48 -11.63
C ALA A 874 -40.79 -21.55 -10.08
N PRO A 875 -41.94 -21.27 -9.44
CA PRO A 875 -43.19 -20.79 -10.04
C PRO A 875 -43.12 -19.33 -10.50
N LEU A 876 -43.87 -19.01 -11.56
CA LEU A 876 -44.01 -17.64 -12.06
C LEU A 876 -45.25 -16.98 -11.45
N THR A 877 -45.13 -15.70 -11.10
CA THR A 877 -46.27 -14.84 -10.77
C THR A 877 -46.47 -13.86 -11.92
N VAL A 878 -47.58 -13.99 -12.63
CA VAL A 878 -47.93 -13.10 -13.74
C VAL A 878 -49.03 -12.17 -13.27
N SER A 879 -48.78 -10.87 -13.26
CA SER A 879 -49.73 -9.82 -12.86
C SER A 879 -50.01 -8.92 -14.05
N TRP A 880 -51.24 -8.42 -14.16
CA TRP A 880 -51.64 -7.52 -15.25
C TRP A 880 -52.43 -6.33 -14.76
N SER A 881 -52.35 -5.24 -15.52
CA SER A 881 -53.26 -4.10 -15.48
C SER A 881 -53.80 -3.87 -16.89
N ILE A 882 -55.10 -4.09 -17.07
CA ILE A 882 -55.81 -3.88 -18.33
C ILE A 882 -56.67 -2.62 -18.21
N HIS A 883 -56.30 -1.59 -18.95
CA HIS A 883 -57.12 -0.42 -19.22
C HIS A 883 -58.27 -0.80 -20.15
N SER A 884 -59.45 -0.23 -19.90
CA SER A 884 -60.65 -0.50 -20.70
C SER A 884 -60.45 -0.14 -22.18
N GLY A 885 -60.88 -1.00 -23.10
CA GLY A 885 -60.79 -0.75 -24.54
C GLY A 885 -61.54 -1.80 -25.36
N ASN A 886 -61.41 -1.71 -26.68
CA ASN A 886 -62.18 -2.52 -27.66
C ASN A 886 -61.64 -3.93 -27.89
N ALA A 887 -60.76 -4.41 -27.01
CA ALA A 887 -60.14 -5.72 -27.14
C ALA A 887 -60.27 -6.51 -25.84
N VAL A 888 -60.51 -7.81 -25.99
CA VAL A 888 -60.46 -8.78 -24.90
C VAL A 888 -59.10 -9.43 -24.93
N TYR A 889 -58.36 -9.31 -23.82
CA TYR A 889 -57.05 -9.93 -23.70
C TYR A 889 -57.13 -11.24 -22.94
N SER A 890 -56.38 -12.23 -23.41
CA SER A 890 -56.17 -13.49 -22.70
C SER A 890 -54.72 -13.92 -22.81
N LEU A 891 -54.22 -14.55 -21.76
CA LEU A 891 -52.89 -15.12 -21.71
C LEU A 891 -53.02 -16.65 -21.69
N LYS A 892 -52.31 -17.32 -22.60
CA LYS A 892 -52.24 -18.78 -22.66
C LYS A 892 -50.80 -19.27 -22.73
N ASP A 893 -50.52 -20.48 -22.28
CA ASP A 893 -49.27 -21.18 -22.62
C ASP A 893 -49.46 -22.07 -23.85
N ARG A 894 -48.36 -22.62 -24.40
CA ARG A 894 -48.44 -23.54 -25.56
C ARG A 894 -49.16 -24.85 -25.24
N SER A 895 -49.15 -25.29 -23.98
CA SER A 895 -49.79 -26.54 -23.58
C SER A 895 -51.31 -26.41 -23.41
N GLY A 896 -51.81 -25.18 -23.24
CA GLY A 896 -53.20 -24.89 -22.90
C GLY A 896 -53.52 -25.07 -21.42
N ALA A 897 -52.57 -25.54 -20.60
CA ALA A 897 -52.73 -25.70 -19.16
C ALA A 897 -52.85 -24.34 -18.44
N VAL A 898 -52.27 -23.28 -19.01
CA VAL A 898 -52.51 -21.90 -18.58
C VAL A 898 -53.41 -21.26 -19.61
N SER A 899 -54.59 -20.83 -19.19
CA SER A 899 -55.49 -19.99 -19.99
C SER A 899 -56.27 -19.08 -19.07
N VAL A 900 -56.01 -17.78 -19.15
CA VAL A 900 -56.66 -16.78 -18.31
C VAL A 900 -57.10 -15.59 -19.15
N ARG A 901 -58.36 -15.19 -18.97
CA ARG A 901 -58.87 -13.93 -19.50
C ARG A 901 -58.44 -12.79 -18.57
N MET A 902 -57.86 -11.74 -19.14
CA MET A 902 -57.32 -10.62 -18.38
C MET A 902 -58.26 -9.41 -18.49
N SER A 903 -58.63 -8.85 -17.35
CA SER A 903 -59.46 -7.64 -17.24
C SER A 903 -59.13 -6.91 -15.94
N GLY A 904 -59.17 -5.57 -15.96
CA GLY A 904 -58.78 -4.75 -14.81
C GLY A 904 -57.40 -5.14 -14.27
N ASN A 905 -57.25 -5.12 -12.95
CA ASN A 905 -56.04 -5.62 -12.28
C ASN A 905 -56.24 -7.07 -11.88
N GLY A 906 -55.23 -7.92 -12.11
CA GLY A 906 -55.28 -9.32 -11.69
C GLY A 906 -53.92 -9.98 -11.65
N SER A 907 -53.87 -11.21 -11.13
CA SER A 907 -52.66 -12.03 -11.14
C SER A 907 -52.98 -13.52 -11.19
N ILE A 908 -52.03 -14.31 -11.69
CA ILE A 908 -52.05 -15.77 -11.70
C ILE A 908 -50.67 -16.30 -11.32
N ARG A 909 -50.64 -17.43 -10.60
CA ARG A 909 -49.42 -18.19 -10.34
C ARG A 909 -49.34 -19.39 -11.27
N ILE A 910 -48.25 -19.48 -12.02
CA ILE A 910 -47.97 -20.60 -12.94
C ILE A 910 -46.91 -21.49 -12.29
N ALA A 911 -47.23 -22.77 -12.09
CA ALA A 911 -46.35 -23.69 -11.37
C ALA A 911 -45.08 -24.09 -12.14
N SER A 912 -45.10 -23.99 -13.47
CA SER A 912 -44.00 -24.31 -14.38
C SER A 912 -43.54 -23.08 -15.16
N SER A 913 -42.38 -23.19 -15.82
CA SER A 913 -41.89 -22.16 -16.74
C SER A 913 -42.09 -22.65 -18.18
N PRO A 914 -43.15 -22.21 -18.89
CA PRO A 914 -43.54 -22.79 -20.17
C PRO A 914 -42.60 -22.42 -21.34
N GLY A 915 -41.53 -21.67 -21.09
CA GLY A 915 -40.60 -21.12 -22.10
C GLY A 915 -41.22 -20.05 -22.99
N GLN A 916 -42.52 -20.13 -23.26
CA GLN A 916 -43.28 -19.15 -24.03
C GLN A 916 -44.71 -19.01 -23.49
N LEU A 917 -45.21 -17.78 -23.55
CA LEU A 917 -46.60 -17.43 -23.31
C LEU A 917 -47.15 -16.75 -24.56
N VAL A 918 -48.45 -16.83 -24.79
CA VAL A 918 -49.13 -16.19 -25.90
C VAL A 918 -50.16 -15.22 -25.35
N LEU A 919 -49.97 -13.95 -25.66
CA LEU A 919 -50.95 -12.90 -25.43
C LEU A 919 -51.89 -12.86 -26.64
N SER A 920 -53.16 -13.20 -26.45
CA SER A 920 -54.18 -13.03 -27.48
C SER A 920 -54.99 -11.77 -27.21
N ALA A 921 -55.16 -10.94 -28.24
CA ALA A 921 -56.08 -9.82 -28.28
C ALA A 921 -57.21 -10.20 -29.26
N GLN A 922 -58.43 -10.35 -28.76
CA GLN A 922 -59.62 -10.58 -29.57
C GLN A 922 -60.42 -9.29 -29.67
N PRO A 923 -61.17 -9.05 -30.76
CA PRO A 923 -62.11 -7.94 -30.79
C PRO A 923 -63.09 -8.11 -29.64
N GLY A 924 -63.18 -7.09 -28.79
CA GLY A 924 -64.22 -7.00 -27.78
C GLY A 924 -65.57 -6.96 -28.48
N GLN A 925 -66.54 -7.71 -27.96
CA GLN A 925 -67.92 -7.47 -28.37
C GLN A 925 -68.25 -6.04 -27.95
N LEU A 926 -68.48 -5.17 -28.93
CA LEU A 926 -68.96 -3.82 -28.66
C LEU A 926 -70.19 -3.92 -27.75
N PRO A 927 -70.29 -3.07 -26.72
CA PRO A 927 -71.50 -2.99 -25.94
C PRO A 927 -72.70 -2.82 -26.87
N LYS A 928 -73.79 -3.52 -26.58
CA LYS A 928 -75.01 -3.41 -27.39
C LYS A 928 -75.81 -2.15 -27.05
N GLU A 929 -75.56 -1.58 -25.88
CA GLU A 929 -76.28 -0.45 -25.32
C GLU A 929 -75.34 0.46 -24.54
N PHE A 930 -75.75 1.72 -24.34
CA PHE A 930 -75.05 2.64 -23.44
C PHE A 930 -75.29 2.22 -21.99
N ALA A 931 -74.24 2.17 -21.17
CA ALA A 931 -74.36 1.86 -19.75
C ALA A 931 -73.41 2.72 -18.92
N LEU A 932 -73.87 3.25 -17.78
CA LEU A 932 -72.98 3.78 -16.74
C LEU A 932 -72.86 2.73 -15.63
N HIS A 933 -71.66 2.31 -15.29
CA HIS A 933 -71.42 1.30 -14.27
C HIS A 933 -71.22 1.90 -12.89
N GLN A 934 -71.41 1.08 -11.86
CA GLN A 934 -71.09 1.46 -10.49
C GLN A 934 -69.58 1.66 -10.35
N ASN A 935 -69.15 2.75 -9.72
CA ASN A 935 -67.74 2.98 -9.44
C ASN A 935 -67.19 1.88 -8.51
N TYR A 936 -65.94 1.47 -8.71
CA TYR A 936 -65.27 0.49 -7.85
C TYR A 936 -63.86 0.96 -7.47
N PRO A 937 -63.46 0.84 -6.19
CA PRO A 937 -64.29 0.43 -5.04
C PRO A 937 -65.42 1.44 -4.73
N ASN A 938 -66.49 1.00 -4.06
CA ASN A 938 -67.53 1.88 -3.48
C ASN A 938 -68.09 1.23 -2.20
N PRO A 939 -67.83 1.76 -0.99
CA PRO A 939 -67.10 3.01 -0.72
C PRO A 939 -65.62 3.00 -1.14
N PHE A 940 -65.00 4.18 -1.34
CA PHE A 940 -63.61 4.32 -1.78
C PHE A 940 -62.80 5.31 -0.91
N ASN A 941 -61.46 5.19 -0.92
CA ASN A 941 -60.52 6.06 -0.20
C ASN A 941 -59.16 6.23 -0.93
N PRO A 942 -58.77 7.45 -1.35
CA PRO A 942 -59.62 8.50 -1.89
C PRO A 942 -59.88 8.31 -3.40
N SER A 943 -59.41 7.21 -4.01
CA SER A 943 -59.52 6.96 -5.46
C SER A 943 -60.48 5.81 -5.82
N THR A 944 -61.18 5.96 -6.94
CA THR A 944 -62.09 4.97 -7.51
C THR A 944 -62.04 5.00 -9.03
N THR A 945 -62.49 3.93 -9.69
CA THR A 945 -62.69 3.90 -11.15
C THR A 945 -64.18 3.94 -11.48
N ILE A 946 -64.57 4.78 -12.45
CA ILE A 946 -65.92 4.87 -13.01
C ILE A 946 -65.89 4.26 -14.42
N GLY A 947 -66.61 3.16 -14.63
CA GLY A 947 -66.75 2.52 -15.94
C GLY A 947 -68.04 2.93 -16.65
N PHE A 948 -68.04 2.97 -17.98
CA PHE A 948 -69.23 3.14 -18.81
C PHE A 948 -69.06 2.52 -20.20
N ASP A 949 -70.16 2.15 -20.84
CA ASP A 949 -70.20 1.47 -22.13
C ASP A 949 -70.77 2.41 -23.19
N LEU A 950 -70.15 2.43 -24.37
CA LEU A 950 -70.56 3.15 -25.56
C LEU A 950 -70.78 2.15 -26.71
N PRO A 951 -72.01 1.91 -27.19
CA PRO A 951 -72.27 1.04 -28.34
C PRO A 951 -71.82 1.65 -29.67
N VAL A 952 -71.72 2.98 -29.72
CA VAL A 952 -71.26 3.80 -30.85
C VAL A 952 -70.40 4.95 -30.34
N SER A 953 -69.51 5.50 -31.17
CA SER A 953 -68.70 6.66 -30.80
C SER A 953 -69.59 7.88 -30.48
N ALA A 954 -69.25 8.63 -29.43
CA ALA A 954 -70.05 9.75 -28.94
C ALA A 954 -69.21 10.79 -28.19
N ASP A 955 -69.69 12.03 -28.13
CA ASP A 955 -69.11 13.06 -27.26
C ASP A 955 -69.59 12.84 -25.82
N VAL A 956 -68.64 12.63 -24.92
CA VAL A 956 -68.89 12.24 -23.52
C VAL A 956 -68.54 13.37 -22.57
N THR A 957 -69.47 13.66 -21.66
CA THR A 957 -69.27 14.53 -20.50
C THR A 957 -69.54 13.74 -19.23
N LEU A 958 -68.57 13.69 -18.31
CA LEU A 958 -68.67 13.00 -17.03
C LEU A 958 -68.32 13.98 -15.90
N LYS A 959 -69.30 14.26 -15.04
CA LYS A 959 -69.18 15.25 -13.96
C LYS A 959 -69.60 14.67 -12.62
N VAL A 960 -68.99 15.16 -11.54
CA VAL A 960 -69.24 14.77 -10.15
C VAL A 960 -69.91 15.91 -9.40
N TYR A 961 -70.91 15.57 -8.60
CA TYR A 961 -71.76 16.48 -7.84
C TYR A 961 -71.84 16.08 -6.37
N ASN A 962 -71.94 17.05 -5.47
CA ASN A 962 -72.25 16.81 -4.05
C ASN A 962 -73.76 16.61 -3.83
N ILE A 963 -74.18 16.36 -2.58
CA ILE A 963 -75.60 16.19 -2.22
C ILE A 963 -76.48 17.41 -2.49
N LEU A 964 -75.90 18.61 -2.62
CA LEU A 964 -76.61 19.85 -2.94
C LEU A 964 -76.75 20.05 -4.47
N GLY A 965 -76.24 19.13 -5.28
CA GLY A 965 -76.22 19.25 -6.74
C GLY A 965 -75.16 20.21 -7.28
N GLN A 966 -74.22 20.67 -6.45
CA GLN A 966 -73.10 21.50 -6.90
C GLN A 966 -72.05 20.62 -7.56
N GLU A 967 -71.57 21.04 -8.74
CA GLU A 967 -70.45 20.39 -9.42
C GLU A 967 -69.17 20.55 -8.60
N VAL A 968 -68.54 19.43 -8.25
CA VAL A 968 -67.30 19.39 -7.47
C VAL A 968 -66.09 18.89 -8.27
N ALA A 969 -66.33 18.22 -9.42
CA ALA A 969 -65.29 17.87 -10.38
C ALA A 969 -65.89 17.64 -11.78
N SER A 970 -65.14 17.97 -12.83
CA SER A 970 -65.42 17.55 -14.21
C SER A 970 -64.32 16.58 -14.65
N LEU A 971 -64.69 15.33 -14.95
CA LEU A 971 -63.75 14.27 -15.33
C LEU A 971 -63.57 14.19 -16.86
N LEU A 972 -64.65 14.47 -17.61
CA LEU A 972 -64.65 14.59 -19.07
C LEU A 972 -65.56 15.76 -19.47
N THR A 973 -65.14 16.57 -20.44
CA THR A 973 -65.93 17.70 -20.95
C THR A 973 -66.05 17.64 -22.46
N ALA A 974 -67.20 17.19 -22.97
CA ALA A 974 -67.51 17.03 -24.39
C ALA A 974 -66.37 16.35 -25.19
N GLN A 975 -65.77 15.30 -24.61
CA GLN A 975 -64.66 14.59 -25.24
C GLN A 975 -65.18 13.51 -26.17
N HIS A 976 -64.75 13.54 -27.43
CA HIS A 976 -65.08 12.50 -28.40
C HIS A 976 -64.43 11.18 -28.01
N LEU A 977 -65.23 10.13 -27.77
CA LEU A 977 -64.76 8.79 -27.43
C LEU A 977 -65.34 7.75 -28.39
N ASP A 978 -64.52 6.76 -28.74
CA ASP A 978 -64.94 5.67 -29.63
C ASP A 978 -65.90 4.69 -28.95
N ALA A 979 -66.72 3.99 -29.75
CA ALA A 979 -67.53 2.86 -29.31
C ALA A 979 -66.66 1.85 -28.55
N GLY A 980 -67.09 1.40 -27.38
CA GLY A 980 -66.30 0.56 -26.48
C GLY A 980 -66.72 0.60 -25.03
N VAL A 981 -66.08 -0.24 -24.22
CA VAL A 981 -66.09 -0.10 -22.76
C VAL A 981 -65.03 0.92 -22.38
N GLN A 982 -65.43 1.95 -21.64
CA GLN A 982 -64.61 3.07 -21.20
C GLN A 982 -64.48 3.07 -19.67
N SER A 983 -63.39 3.61 -19.14
CA SER A 983 -63.18 3.75 -17.70
C SER A 983 -62.35 4.98 -17.39
N ILE A 984 -62.72 5.67 -16.31
CA ILE A 984 -62.06 6.91 -15.86
C ILE A 984 -61.74 6.78 -14.38
N GLN A 985 -60.49 7.04 -14.02
CA GLN A 985 -60.08 7.11 -12.62
C GLN A 985 -60.47 8.47 -12.02
N PHE A 986 -60.98 8.45 -10.80
CA PHE A 986 -61.34 9.63 -10.04
C PHE A 986 -60.58 9.66 -8.72
N ASP A 987 -59.77 10.70 -8.51
CA ASP A 987 -59.12 11.01 -7.24
C ASP A 987 -59.92 12.09 -6.50
N ALA A 988 -60.49 11.73 -5.36
CA ALA A 988 -61.26 12.61 -4.50
C ALA A 988 -60.47 13.08 -3.26
N SER A 989 -59.13 13.05 -3.29
CA SER A 989 -58.25 13.46 -2.20
C SER A 989 -58.58 14.86 -1.64
N ARG A 990 -59.06 15.77 -2.49
CA ARG A 990 -59.45 17.15 -2.14
C ARG A 990 -60.89 17.32 -1.67
N LEU A 991 -61.70 16.26 -1.66
CA LEU A 991 -63.11 16.29 -1.21
C LEU A 991 -63.25 15.75 0.22
N ALA A 992 -64.33 16.09 0.91
CA ALA A 992 -64.63 15.58 2.26
C ALA A 992 -65.31 14.20 2.19
N SER A 993 -65.19 13.37 3.24
CA SER A 993 -65.96 12.12 3.32
C SER A 993 -67.45 12.39 3.17
N GLY A 994 -68.16 11.58 2.38
CA GLY A 994 -69.58 11.81 2.12
C GLY A 994 -70.12 11.11 0.88
N LEU A 995 -71.41 11.37 0.62
CA LEU A 995 -72.12 10.88 -0.55
C LEU A 995 -71.96 11.86 -1.73
N TYR A 996 -71.60 11.32 -2.88
CA TYR A 996 -71.47 12.05 -4.14
C TYR A 996 -72.27 11.37 -5.25
N PHE A 997 -72.59 12.13 -6.29
CA PHE A 997 -73.23 11.62 -7.50
C PHE A 997 -72.34 11.91 -8.70
N TYR A 998 -72.30 11.01 -9.67
CA TYR A 998 -71.64 11.24 -10.94
C TYR A 998 -72.63 11.04 -12.08
N ARG A 999 -72.57 11.93 -13.07
CA ARG A 999 -73.47 11.96 -14.22
C ARG A 999 -72.66 11.82 -15.49
N LEU A 1000 -73.00 10.81 -16.28
CA LEU A 1000 -72.52 10.61 -17.64
C LEU A 1000 -73.55 11.18 -18.63
N HIS A 1001 -73.08 11.93 -19.61
CA HIS A 1001 -73.83 12.35 -20.79
C HIS A 1001 -73.04 11.92 -22.03
N ALA A 1002 -73.60 11.02 -22.84
CA ALA A 1002 -72.97 10.48 -24.05
C ALA A 1002 -73.99 10.50 -25.20
N GLY A 1003 -73.90 11.47 -26.11
CA GLY A 1003 -74.94 11.70 -27.13
C GLY A 1003 -76.32 11.95 -26.49
N ASN A 1004 -77.30 11.07 -26.75
CA ASN A 1004 -78.64 11.12 -26.15
C ASN A 1004 -78.76 10.35 -24.82
N TYR A 1005 -77.72 9.63 -24.40
CA TYR A 1005 -77.73 8.84 -23.17
C TYR A 1005 -77.31 9.70 -21.98
N VAL A 1006 -78.14 9.73 -20.93
CA VAL A 1006 -77.82 10.38 -19.65
C VAL A 1006 -78.06 9.39 -18.53
N SER A 1007 -77.07 9.19 -17.68
CA SER A 1007 -77.18 8.31 -16.52
C SER A 1007 -76.46 8.88 -15.31
N VAL A 1008 -77.02 8.63 -14.12
CA VAL A 1008 -76.50 9.12 -12.84
C VAL A 1008 -76.35 7.96 -11.88
N LYS A 1009 -75.23 7.90 -11.16
CA LYS A 1009 -75.01 6.95 -10.07
C LYS A 1009 -74.42 7.63 -8.84
N LYS A 1010 -74.61 6.99 -7.69
CA LYS A 1010 -74.10 7.46 -6.40
C LYS A 1010 -72.79 6.78 -6.03
N MET A 1011 -71.92 7.47 -5.32
CA MET A 1011 -70.66 6.95 -4.77
C MET A 1011 -70.40 7.48 -3.37
N VAL A 1012 -69.70 6.72 -2.54
CA VAL A 1012 -69.42 7.05 -1.13
C VAL A 1012 -67.91 7.15 -0.93
N LEU A 1013 -67.44 8.34 -0.56
CA LEU A 1013 -66.04 8.58 -0.18
C LEU A 1013 -65.91 8.39 1.35
N LEU A 1014 -65.01 7.50 1.76
CA LEU A 1014 -64.61 7.30 3.15
C LEU A 1014 -63.14 7.69 3.29
N LYS A 1015 -62.83 8.79 3.96
CA LYS A 1015 -61.46 9.08 4.41
C LYS A 1015 -61.13 8.34 5.69
#